data_AF-A0A954IHU7-F1
#
_entry.id   AF-A0A954IHU7-F1
#
_cell.length_a   1.000
_cell.length_b   1.000
_cell.length_c   1.000
_cell.angle_alpha   90.00
_cell.angle_beta   90.00
_cell.angle_gamma   90.00
#
_symmetry.space_group_name_H-M   'P 1'
#
loop_
_entity.id
_entity.type
_entity.pdbx_description
1 polymer ?
#
loop_
_entity_poly.entity_id
_entity_poly.type
_entity_poly.pdbx_seq_one_letter_code
_entity_poly.pdbx_strand_id
1 'polypeptide(L)'
;MASVRELIQAFEKLCGSRTAQRRRTDRARSGLALEHLESRVLLAGVMESIPAFTGTIGPGSGSSPVNPLTSIPVLNSRPGAPVQIYLDFDGHTETQDWPGQRTDNQSGPIITPVFDVDGDQTTFSDQELQMIEEVWYRVAEDYSPFNVNVTTVDPTTYNDFETILVSIGGNGSWIGSPGGIAWINAFSNGLSNTCYVFSDNTGFGTSFHMQGTALAASHEVGHTLGLLHHAVYDANGNLTAGYDPGNGTIGPIMGAPYDNEREVWSNAADDNGVNSLQDDMAVMTRAANQTFQYRIDDHGNTIATATKINVTSPQVSASGILERTGDVDYFSVETNSGQISFNVNGLDLNQVFNTTGLHPGTNVNLTLSLYDSNGNLIASDSPANSLNASVSANVNGGIYYIAVSGSGLYGDVGQYWLDGTVIPVPAVPVMIGPTGILADPVPVFEWTVAGNTDHYELEALSATTGALVYAQRALPATQVTHQAQQQFPEGSFEARVRSVAADGTMSAWSNLVSFSIDIPAPPQPVIIAPTGNIAEPFPTFQWLQAGNATSYSLWVNDFNTGKRVIYRTSENALSYVHFDPLKDGTYRAWVRAFNTLGDASPWSTFVEFTIDTPVPDQPIITAPATPTTNLAPRIVWTELASVARYDLWVDYRSGGKPQFIRQQNLTASKYWYDPTALPQGRYTAWVRGINANDEAGPWSPAYSFEIDLEPPTTPQMTGPVGANGGLTLITANPTFTWSTADRAVYYDLWVNNVTTGQVQIVRKTDLKATQFQSLTNLPQGDYRAWVRAVNAAGEVGAWSNVYKFSIDDPTPSVPVFTGPKANPAGVVATATPMFTWTGDIKGTSYDLWIDDKSIGKSQVIRSKTVPEESYVVPTSQSLSEHIYTAWVRAVNASGEYSSWSAPYTIRIDIPNPSTPEILNPSNTISDTTPTFEWTHDGTATQYEILVRDLERAENIVLQVTSLNLSPDGKVASYTLPDARAFLPGTYRFWIRAFNAVGQSSSWSSSRSFVIAAVDQTPSEGLRDQVLLTSLAVPVQKESSSEMIRMTPVRRPVKTETVDAAVPADVQTPAAEAPSAQTDAADVEEAIEAVMTEFADPAFRFEISSDEEQDSTSPAVLAFAALPLALVARDEKRKR
;
A
#
# COMPACT_ATOMS: atom_id res chain seq x y z
N MET A 1 -74.29 10.99 -11.16
CA MET A 1 -74.63 10.91 -12.60
C MET A 1 -73.78 9.78 -13.21
N ALA A 2 -74.22 8.99 -14.19
CA ALA A 2 -75.58 8.68 -14.66
C ALA A 2 -75.53 7.45 -15.59
N SER A 3 -76.58 6.61 -15.57
CA SER A 3 -76.92 5.50 -16.50
C SER A 3 -75.90 4.35 -16.70
N VAL A 4 -76.21 3.04 -16.65
CA VAL A 4 -77.45 2.21 -16.78
C VAL A 4 -77.89 1.90 -18.23
N ARG A 5 -78.15 0.59 -18.47
CA ARG A 5 -78.71 -0.11 -19.66
C ARG A 5 -77.76 -0.34 -20.85
N GLU A 6 -77.93 -1.40 -21.65
CA GLU A 6 -78.96 -2.49 -21.71
C GLU A 6 -78.24 -3.81 -22.11
N LEU A 7 -78.64 -5.06 -21.82
CA LEU A 7 -79.93 -5.79 -21.75
C LEU A 7 -79.97 -6.69 -20.46
N ILE A 8 -81.06 -7.08 -19.78
CA ILE A 8 -82.48 -7.45 -20.05
C ILE A 8 -82.73 -8.99 -20.08
N GLN A 9 -83.72 -9.43 -19.27
CA GLN A 9 -84.25 -10.80 -19.00
C GLN A 9 -83.34 -11.71 -18.13
N ALA A 10 -83.77 -12.40 -17.04
CA ALA A 10 -85.05 -13.03 -16.60
C ALA A 10 -85.32 -14.41 -17.26
N PHE A 11 -85.82 -15.46 -16.57
CA PHE A 11 -86.49 -15.55 -15.25
C PHE A 11 -86.36 -16.97 -14.61
N GLU A 12 -87.06 -17.22 -13.50
CA GLU A 12 -87.13 -18.45 -12.66
C GLU A 12 -87.30 -19.80 -13.42
N LYS A 13 -86.98 -20.99 -12.87
CA LYS A 13 -87.71 -21.76 -11.81
C LYS A 13 -86.97 -23.11 -11.53
N LEU A 14 -87.24 -23.97 -10.52
CA LEU A 14 -88.41 -24.14 -9.62
C LEU A 14 -88.01 -24.73 -8.22
N CYS A 15 -88.91 -24.62 -7.24
CA CYS A 15 -88.85 -24.95 -5.80
C CYS A 15 -88.35 -26.36 -5.35
N GLY A 16 -88.11 -26.55 -4.03
CA GLY A 16 -87.83 -27.89 -3.43
C GLY A 16 -88.21 -28.09 -1.93
N SER A 17 -87.40 -27.60 -0.99
CA SER A 17 -87.58 -27.65 0.50
C SER A 17 -87.38 -28.99 1.27
N ARG A 18 -87.17 -28.85 2.60
CA ARG A 18 -87.45 -29.80 3.73
C ARG A 18 -86.48 -30.94 4.11
N THR A 19 -85.81 -30.72 5.26
CA THR A 19 -85.74 -31.57 6.48
C THR A 19 -85.42 -33.09 6.43
N ALA A 20 -84.20 -33.40 6.89
CA ALA A 20 -83.85 -34.29 8.02
C ALA A 20 -83.95 -35.85 7.96
N GLN A 21 -82.95 -36.44 8.66
CA GLN A 21 -82.88 -37.75 9.35
C GLN A 21 -82.58 -39.10 8.60
N ARG A 22 -81.39 -39.63 9.00
CA ARG A 22 -81.11 -40.99 9.53
C ARG A 22 -80.88 -42.22 8.59
N ARG A 23 -79.59 -42.59 8.56
CA ARG A 23 -78.99 -43.91 8.94
C ARG A 23 -79.16 -45.15 8.03
N ARG A 24 -78.00 -45.81 7.80
CA ARG A 24 -77.78 -47.27 7.57
C ARG A 24 -78.31 -47.83 6.23
N THR A 25 -77.79 -48.90 5.63
CA THR A 25 -76.63 -49.79 5.92
C THR A 25 -76.17 -50.48 4.63
N ASP A 26 -74.93 -50.85 4.36
CA ASP A 26 -73.57 -50.39 4.77
C ASP A 26 -72.55 -51.21 3.92
N ARG A 27 -71.53 -50.59 3.28
CA ARG A 27 -70.35 -51.32 2.74
C ARG A 27 -69.15 -50.40 2.46
N ALA A 28 -68.02 -50.68 3.11
CA ALA A 28 -66.73 -50.04 2.81
C ALA A 28 -65.93 -50.84 1.76
N ARG A 29 -65.20 -50.12 0.90
CA ARG A 29 -64.04 -50.58 0.12
C ARG A 29 -63.15 -49.38 -0.18
N SER A 30 -62.31 -49.01 0.79
CA SER A 30 -61.07 -48.27 0.52
C SER A 30 -60.02 -49.29 0.11
N GLY A 31 -59.49 -49.17 -1.11
CA GLY A 31 -58.35 -49.97 -1.55
C GLY A 31 -57.05 -49.33 -1.08
N LEU A 32 -56.09 -50.16 -0.68
CA LEU A 32 -54.69 -49.73 -0.60
C LEU A 32 -54.17 -49.65 -2.04
N ALA A 33 -53.56 -48.54 -2.40
CA ALA A 33 -52.86 -48.36 -3.67
C ALA A 33 -51.36 -48.47 -3.42
N LEU A 34 -50.71 -49.41 -4.11
CA LEU A 34 -49.28 -49.36 -4.35
C LEU A 34 -49.08 -48.80 -5.76
N GLU A 35 -47.93 -48.20 -5.98
CA GLU A 35 -47.32 -48.02 -7.29
C GLU A 35 -47.31 -49.34 -8.11
N HIS A 36 -47.06 -49.26 -9.42
CA HIS A 36 -46.95 -50.45 -10.27
C HIS A 36 -45.49 -50.72 -10.66
N LEU A 37 -45.13 -52.00 -10.64
CA LEU A 37 -43.77 -52.45 -10.91
C LEU A 37 -43.39 -52.30 -12.39
N GLU A 38 -42.96 -51.09 -12.77
CA GLU A 38 -42.54 -50.65 -14.11
C GLU A 38 -41.22 -51.30 -14.56
N SER A 39 -41.24 -52.62 -14.70
CA SER A 39 -40.12 -53.40 -15.23
C SER A 39 -39.82 -53.03 -16.70
N ARG A 40 -38.79 -52.19 -16.89
CA ARG A 40 -37.97 -52.02 -18.12
C ARG A 40 -38.45 -50.99 -19.17
N VAL A 41 -38.77 -49.74 -18.79
CA VAL A 41 -38.81 -48.59 -19.73
C VAL A 41 -38.11 -47.32 -19.19
N LEU A 42 -36.94 -47.46 -18.56
CA LEU A 42 -35.99 -46.36 -18.35
C LEU A 42 -34.63 -46.73 -18.99
N LEU A 43 -33.93 -45.73 -19.55
CA LEU A 43 -32.67 -45.83 -20.32
C LEU A 43 -32.67 -46.88 -21.47
N ALA A 44 -33.37 -46.57 -22.56
CA ALA A 44 -33.22 -47.29 -23.85
C ALA A 44 -33.39 -46.38 -25.09
N GLY A 45 -32.95 -45.13 -25.03
CA GLY A 45 -33.00 -44.19 -26.16
C GLY A 45 -31.93 -43.11 -26.08
N VAL A 46 -31.15 -42.94 -27.16
CA VAL A 46 -30.13 -41.89 -27.36
C VAL A 46 -28.92 -41.93 -26.39
N MET A 47 -28.18 -43.04 -26.36
CA MET A 47 -26.73 -42.97 -26.07
C MET A 47 -25.89 -44.04 -26.79
N GLU A 48 -25.93 -44.05 -28.13
CA GLU A 48 -24.88 -44.76 -28.89
C GLU A 48 -23.58 -43.94 -28.90
N SER A 49 -22.59 -44.44 -28.16
CA SER A 49 -21.16 -44.05 -28.17
C SER A 49 -20.77 -42.64 -27.70
N ILE A 50 -20.42 -42.55 -26.41
CA ILE A 50 -19.33 -41.68 -25.92
C ILE A 50 -18.30 -42.60 -25.20
N PRO A 51 -16.97 -42.38 -25.31
CA PRO A 51 -15.98 -43.36 -24.85
C PRO A 51 -15.80 -43.42 -23.33
N ALA A 52 -15.33 -44.57 -22.83
CA ALA A 52 -14.87 -44.70 -21.45
C ALA A 52 -13.73 -43.72 -21.14
N PHE A 53 -13.86 -42.98 -20.02
CA PHE A 53 -12.84 -42.04 -19.58
C PHE A 53 -11.63 -42.78 -18.99
N THR A 54 -10.64 -43.08 -19.83
CA THR A 54 -9.35 -43.62 -19.37
C THR A 54 -8.47 -42.51 -18.77
N GLY A 55 -8.98 -41.85 -17.73
CA GLY A 55 -8.28 -40.83 -16.95
C GLY A 55 -7.30 -41.47 -15.98
N THR A 56 -6.01 -41.44 -16.32
CA THR A 56 -4.95 -41.91 -15.41
C THR A 56 -4.71 -40.91 -14.28
N ILE A 57 -5.18 -41.24 -13.08
CA ILE A 57 -4.54 -40.79 -11.84
C ILE A 57 -3.26 -41.64 -11.67
N GLY A 58 -2.13 -41.00 -11.39
CA GLY A 58 -0.85 -41.70 -11.21
C GLY A 58 -0.83 -42.54 -9.92
N PRO A 59 0.06 -43.55 -9.81
CA PRO A 59 0.11 -44.46 -8.67
C PRO A 59 0.69 -43.79 -7.41
N GLY A 60 -0.09 -42.93 -6.77
CA GLY A 60 0.12 -42.48 -5.39
C GLY A 60 -0.27 -43.61 -4.44
N SER A 61 0.72 -44.37 -3.94
CA SER A 61 0.48 -45.47 -3.01
C SER A 61 0.15 -44.97 -1.60
N GLY A 62 -1.10 -44.53 -1.40
CA GLY A 62 -1.71 -44.30 -0.10
C GLY A 62 -3.12 -44.87 -0.12
N SER A 63 -3.48 -45.67 0.88
CA SER A 63 -4.88 -46.01 1.13
C SER A 63 -5.63 -44.73 1.52
N SER A 64 -6.76 -44.45 0.88
CA SER A 64 -7.74 -43.49 1.40
C SER A 64 -8.03 -43.80 2.88
N PRO A 65 -8.28 -42.79 3.73
CA PRO A 65 -8.75 -43.06 5.08
C PRO A 65 -10.07 -43.83 4.98
N VAL A 66 -10.17 -44.90 5.76
CA VAL A 66 -11.32 -45.80 5.76
C VAL A 66 -12.19 -45.39 6.95
N ASN A 67 -13.34 -44.79 6.67
CA ASN A 67 -14.19 -44.19 7.69
C ASN A 67 -15.25 -45.20 8.20
N PRO A 68 -15.51 -45.31 9.51
CA PRO A 68 -16.61 -46.15 10.00
C PRO A 68 -17.96 -45.60 9.51
N LEU A 69 -19.00 -46.44 9.45
CA LEU A 69 -20.35 -46.01 9.02
C LEU A 69 -20.90 -44.83 9.83
N THR A 70 -20.51 -44.71 11.11
CA THR A 70 -20.84 -43.57 11.97
C THR A 70 -20.19 -42.23 11.57
N SER A 71 -19.44 -42.18 10.48
CA SER A 71 -18.85 -40.96 9.90
C SER A 71 -19.75 -40.28 8.86
N ILE A 72 -20.98 -40.76 8.64
CA ILE A 72 -21.99 -40.04 7.84
C ILE A 72 -22.02 -38.55 8.24
N PRO A 73 -21.97 -37.61 7.28
CA PRO A 73 -22.01 -36.18 7.58
C PRO A 73 -23.30 -35.83 8.34
N VAL A 74 -23.19 -35.03 9.40
CA VAL A 74 -24.32 -34.72 10.30
C VAL A 74 -25.08 -33.50 9.77
N LEU A 75 -26.07 -33.74 8.89
CA LEU A 75 -26.74 -32.71 8.09
C LEU A 75 -28.22 -32.57 8.49
N ASN A 76 -28.75 -31.34 8.50
CA ASN A 76 -30.13 -30.99 8.86
C ASN A 76 -30.54 -29.70 8.13
N SER A 77 -31.56 -29.71 7.28
CA SER A 77 -31.95 -28.52 6.49
C SER A 77 -32.86 -27.54 7.25
N ARG A 78 -33.49 -27.99 8.34
CA ARG A 78 -34.32 -27.16 9.23
C ARG A 78 -34.50 -27.79 10.63
N PRO A 79 -33.46 -27.80 11.49
CA PRO A 79 -33.55 -28.39 12.83
C PRO A 79 -34.79 -27.95 13.62
N GLY A 80 -35.60 -28.91 14.08
CA GLY A 80 -36.82 -28.63 14.84
C GLY A 80 -38.08 -28.34 14.00
N ALA A 81 -38.06 -28.61 12.69
CA ALA A 81 -39.28 -28.72 11.90
C ALA A 81 -40.19 -29.87 12.42
N PRO A 82 -41.52 -29.79 12.22
CA PRO A 82 -42.46 -30.82 12.67
C PRO A 82 -42.43 -32.13 11.86
N VAL A 83 -41.71 -32.17 10.72
CA VAL A 83 -41.55 -33.35 9.88
C VAL A 83 -40.08 -33.54 9.55
N GLN A 84 -39.58 -34.76 9.73
CA GLN A 84 -38.25 -35.18 9.30
C GLN A 84 -38.35 -35.97 7.99
N ILE A 85 -37.44 -35.74 7.06
CA ILE A 85 -37.14 -36.63 5.94
C ILE A 85 -35.74 -37.17 6.24
N TYR A 86 -35.66 -38.40 6.74
CA TYR A 86 -34.40 -39.04 7.12
C TYR A 86 -33.83 -39.83 5.94
N LEU A 87 -32.61 -39.50 5.52
CA LEU A 87 -31.85 -40.19 4.49
C LEU A 87 -30.92 -41.20 5.17
N ASP A 88 -31.28 -42.48 5.08
CA ASP A 88 -30.58 -43.64 5.66
C ASP A 88 -29.61 -44.21 4.61
N PHE A 89 -28.31 -44.13 4.90
CA PHE A 89 -27.22 -44.63 4.04
C PHE A 89 -26.37 -45.72 4.71
N ASP A 90 -26.42 -45.86 6.04
CA ASP A 90 -25.68 -46.88 6.81
C ASP A 90 -26.41 -48.24 6.93
N GLY A 91 -27.57 -48.38 6.29
CA GLY A 91 -28.13 -49.67 5.88
C GLY A 91 -29.34 -50.09 6.71
N HIS A 92 -30.49 -50.18 6.04
CA HIS A 92 -31.78 -50.36 6.69
C HIS A 92 -32.21 -51.83 6.85
N THR A 93 -33.04 -52.11 7.85
CA THR A 93 -33.78 -53.39 7.96
C THR A 93 -35.23 -53.13 8.37
N GLU A 94 -36.11 -52.99 7.39
CA GLU A 94 -37.54 -52.85 7.61
C GLU A 94 -38.14 -54.22 7.97
N THR A 95 -38.98 -54.25 9.01
CA THR A 95 -39.64 -55.47 9.52
C THR A 95 -41.07 -55.63 9.00
N GLN A 96 -41.67 -54.56 8.46
CA GLN A 96 -42.92 -54.61 7.72
C GLN A 96 -42.70 -55.22 6.32
N ASP A 97 -43.06 -56.50 6.18
CA ASP A 97 -43.02 -57.21 4.89
C ASP A 97 -43.92 -56.52 3.83
N TRP A 98 -43.63 -56.75 2.55
CA TRP A 98 -44.38 -56.26 1.39
C TRP A 98 -45.14 -57.42 0.71
N PRO A 99 -46.18 -57.98 1.38
CA PRO A 99 -46.75 -59.28 1.04
C PRO A 99 -47.40 -59.30 -0.35
N GLY A 100 -46.86 -60.15 -1.23
CA GLY A 100 -47.39 -60.39 -2.57
C GLY A 100 -46.93 -59.43 -3.66
N GLN A 101 -45.98 -58.53 -3.35
CA GLN A 101 -45.41 -57.58 -4.32
C GLN A 101 -43.95 -57.91 -4.69
N ARG A 102 -43.19 -58.50 -3.76
CA ARG A 102 -41.79 -58.90 -3.97
C ARG A 102 -41.64 -59.87 -5.15
N THR A 103 -40.77 -59.54 -6.11
CA THR A 103 -40.53 -60.36 -7.31
C THR A 103 -39.72 -61.63 -6.98
N ASP A 104 -39.00 -61.63 -5.87
CA ASP A 104 -38.23 -62.77 -5.35
C ASP A 104 -39.09 -63.89 -4.72
N ASN A 105 -40.40 -63.65 -4.52
CA ASN A 105 -41.33 -64.56 -3.82
C ASN A 105 -40.92 -64.91 -2.38
N GLN A 106 -40.11 -64.07 -1.72
CA GLN A 106 -39.76 -64.21 -0.31
C GLN A 106 -40.79 -63.54 0.61
N SER A 107 -40.65 -63.76 1.91
CA SER A 107 -41.46 -63.13 2.97
C SER A 107 -40.61 -62.93 4.22
N GLY A 108 -40.70 -61.77 4.84
CA GLY A 108 -39.86 -61.35 5.96
C GLY A 108 -39.23 -59.97 5.73
N PRO A 109 -38.25 -59.58 6.56
CA PRO A 109 -37.64 -58.26 6.48
C PRO A 109 -37.09 -57.89 5.10
N ILE A 110 -37.08 -56.60 4.83
CA ILE A 110 -36.43 -55.99 3.67
C ILE A 110 -35.12 -55.39 4.19
N ILE A 111 -34.02 -55.79 3.57
CA ILE A 111 -32.68 -55.34 3.95
C ILE A 111 -32.15 -54.49 2.81
N THR A 112 -31.90 -53.22 3.09
CA THR A 112 -31.17 -52.31 2.21
C THR A 112 -29.71 -52.36 2.66
N PRO A 113 -28.73 -52.65 1.77
CA PRO A 113 -27.33 -52.59 2.14
C PRO A 113 -26.90 -51.14 2.44
N VAL A 114 -25.71 -50.99 3.02
CA VAL A 114 -24.99 -49.71 3.06
C VAL A 114 -24.85 -49.15 1.64
N PHE A 115 -24.93 -47.83 1.50
CA PHE A 115 -24.61 -47.12 0.25
C PHE A 115 -23.13 -47.32 -0.12
N ASP A 116 -22.88 -47.86 -1.32
CA ASP A 116 -21.61 -48.49 -1.68
C ASP A 116 -21.28 -48.19 -3.15
N VAL A 117 -20.10 -47.63 -3.42
CA VAL A 117 -19.59 -47.36 -4.78
C VAL A 117 -18.18 -47.94 -5.02
N ASP A 118 -17.45 -48.36 -3.99
CA ASP A 118 -16.11 -48.95 -4.11
C ASP A 118 -16.04 -50.47 -3.84
N GLY A 119 -17.05 -51.03 -3.17
CA GLY A 119 -17.23 -52.45 -2.87
C GLY A 119 -17.10 -52.85 -1.39
N ASP A 120 -16.87 -51.92 -0.45
CA ASP A 120 -16.73 -52.21 0.99
C ASP A 120 -17.88 -51.65 1.87
N GLN A 121 -19.01 -52.37 1.88
CA GLN A 121 -20.19 -52.15 2.73
C GLN A 121 -19.94 -52.22 4.26
N THR A 122 -18.70 -52.23 4.74
CA THR A 122 -18.38 -52.12 6.16
C THR A 122 -17.97 -50.71 6.59
N THR A 123 -17.68 -49.82 5.63
CA THR A 123 -17.05 -48.50 5.84
C THR A 123 -17.41 -47.52 4.72
N PHE A 124 -17.14 -46.22 4.90
CA PHE A 124 -17.25 -45.23 3.83
C PHE A 124 -15.88 -44.69 3.41
N SER A 125 -15.66 -44.58 2.11
CA SER A 125 -14.60 -43.77 1.51
C SER A 125 -14.93 -42.27 1.59
N ASP A 126 -13.92 -41.41 1.48
CA ASP A 126 -14.11 -39.95 1.42
C ASP A 126 -14.99 -39.54 0.21
N GLN A 127 -15.02 -40.35 -0.86
CA GLN A 127 -15.85 -40.13 -2.03
C GLN A 127 -17.33 -40.40 -1.73
N GLU A 128 -17.65 -41.47 -0.99
CA GLU A 128 -19.03 -41.76 -0.58
C GLU A 128 -19.55 -40.72 0.41
N LEU A 129 -18.71 -40.22 1.33
CA LEU A 129 -19.10 -39.14 2.22
C LEU A 129 -19.46 -37.86 1.42
N GLN A 130 -18.67 -37.48 0.41
CA GLN A 130 -18.99 -36.35 -0.47
C GLN A 130 -20.27 -36.59 -1.31
N MET A 131 -20.48 -37.82 -1.78
CA MET A 131 -21.68 -38.23 -2.52
C MET A 131 -22.95 -38.16 -1.65
N ILE A 132 -22.85 -38.55 -0.37
CA ILE A 132 -23.91 -38.42 0.64
C ILE A 132 -24.24 -36.94 0.89
N GLU A 133 -23.24 -36.05 0.95
CA GLU A 133 -23.48 -34.60 1.02
C GLU A 133 -24.23 -34.10 -0.22
N GLU A 134 -23.82 -34.50 -1.44
CA GLU A 134 -24.49 -34.04 -2.68
C GLU A 134 -25.96 -34.45 -2.74
N VAL A 135 -26.27 -35.71 -2.42
CA VAL A 135 -27.65 -36.21 -2.38
C VAL A 135 -28.47 -35.44 -1.34
N TRP A 136 -27.89 -35.19 -0.16
CA TRP A 136 -28.58 -34.40 0.87
C TRP A 136 -28.84 -32.96 0.41
N TYR A 137 -27.88 -32.27 -0.23
CA TYR A 137 -28.09 -30.89 -0.69
C TYR A 137 -29.25 -30.78 -1.70
N ARG A 138 -29.34 -31.70 -2.65
CA ARG A 138 -30.40 -31.73 -3.67
C ARG A 138 -31.78 -31.96 -3.04
N VAL A 139 -31.93 -33.01 -2.23
CA VAL A 139 -33.21 -33.29 -1.53
C VAL A 139 -33.56 -32.16 -0.55
N ALA A 140 -32.57 -31.52 0.08
CA ALA A 140 -32.78 -30.35 0.92
C ALA A 140 -33.28 -29.11 0.15
N GLU A 141 -32.91 -28.96 -1.13
CA GLU A 141 -33.41 -27.91 -2.02
C GLU A 141 -34.83 -28.22 -2.53
N ASP A 142 -35.10 -29.45 -2.98
CA ASP A 142 -36.44 -29.93 -3.38
C ASP A 142 -37.48 -29.66 -2.29
N TYR A 143 -37.12 -29.93 -1.03
CA TYR A 143 -37.98 -29.75 0.12
C TYR A 143 -37.79 -28.42 0.86
N SER A 144 -36.96 -27.52 0.32
CA SER A 144 -36.74 -26.19 0.91
C SER A 144 -38.01 -25.31 1.01
N PRO A 145 -39.04 -25.38 0.14
CA PRO A 145 -40.26 -24.58 0.31
C PRO A 145 -41.14 -25.02 1.48
N PHE A 146 -40.88 -26.21 2.05
CA PHE A 146 -41.73 -26.85 3.06
C PHE A 146 -41.12 -26.80 4.46
N ASN A 147 -41.98 -26.76 5.48
CA ASN A 147 -41.61 -26.71 6.89
C ASN A 147 -41.19 -28.11 7.39
N VAL A 148 -40.16 -28.67 6.75
CA VAL A 148 -39.61 -30.00 6.98
C VAL A 148 -38.09 -29.93 7.12
N ASN A 149 -37.51 -30.95 7.75
CA ASN A 149 -36.07 -31.10 7.97
C ASN A 149 -35.56 -32.32 7.21
N VAL A 150 -34.86 -32.10 6.10
CA VAL A 150 -34.11 -33.16 5.41
C VAL A 150 -32.83 -33.39 6.19
N THR A 151 -32.58 -34.63 6.61
CA THR A 151 -31.49 -34.95 7.54
C THR A 151 -30.89 -36.32 7.29
N THR A 152 -29.61 -36.47 7.61
CA THR A 152 -28.88 -37.74 7.70
C THR A 152 -28.80 -38.26 9.15
N VAL A 153 -29.49 -37.61 10.10
CA VAL A 153 -29.48 -37.97 11.53
C VAL A 153 -30.75 -38.74 11.85
N ASP A 154 -30.60 -40.01 12.23
CA ASP A 154 -31.71 -40.87 12.64
C ASP A 154 -32.56 -40.22 13.76
N PRO A 155 -33.86 -39.93 13.53
CA PRO A 155 -34.77 -39.45 14.57
C PRO A 155 -35.23 -40.54 15.55
N THR A 156 -34.88 -41.81 15.31
CA THR A 156 -35.23 -43.03 16.07
C THR A 156 -36.72 -43.41 16.10
N THR A 157 -37.57 -42.63 15.42
CA THR A 157 -39.04 -42.83 15.36
C THR A 157 -39.59 -42.43 13.99
N TYR A 158 -40.36 -43.31 13.35
CA TYR A 158 -40.83 -43.15 11.96
C TYR A 158 -42.37 -43.06 11.86
N ASN A 159 -42.97 -42.26 12.75
CA ASN A 159 -44.43 -42.16 12.89
C ASN A 159 -45.08 -41.34 11.76
N ASP A 160 -46.32 -41.72 11.39
CA ASP A 160 -47.22 -40.90 10.57
C ASP A 160 -47.24 -39.45 11.06
N PHE A 161 -47.25 -38.50 10.13
CA PHE A 161 -47.20 -37.06 10.39
C PHE A 161 -45.93 -36.55 11.09
N GLU A 162 -44.92 -37.39 11.40
CA GLU A 162 -43.69 -36.95 12.08
C GLU A 162 -42.42 -37.25 11.28
N THR A 163 -42.32 -38.38 10.57
CA THR A 163 -41.10 -38.74 9.84
C THR A 163 -41.36 -39.66 8.63
N ILE A 164 -40.64 -39.40 7.55
CA ILE A 164 -40.47 -40.27 6.39
C ILE A 164 -39.02 -40.77 6.40
N LEU A 165 -38.82 -42.07 6.18
CA LEU A 165 -37.48 -42.69 6.07
C LEU A 165 -37.23 -43.04 4.60
N VAL A 166 -36.13 -42.53 4.06
CA VAL A 166 -35.64 -42.84 2.71
C VAL A 166 -34.45 -43.78 2.85
N SER A 167 -34.65 -45.04 2.49
CA SER A 167 -33.64 -46.09 2.62
C SER A 167 -32.83 -46.21 1.34
N ILE A 168 -31.56 -45.79 1.36
CA ILE A 168 -30.73 -45.59 0.16
C ILE A 168 -29.61 -46.64 0.09
N GLY A 169 -29.71 -47.57 -0.87
CA GLY A 169 -28.63 -48.53 -1.13
C GLY A 169 -29.00 -49.72 -2.03
N GLY A 170 -28.03 -50.19 -2.81
CA GLY A 170 -28.13 -51.41 -3.60
C GLY A 170 -29.06 -51.32 -4.83
N ASN A 171 -29.42 -52.49 -5.37
CA ASN A 171 -30.06 -52.62 -6.69
C ASN A 171 -31.54 -53.03 -6.70
N GLY A 172 -32.23 -53.08 -5.56
CA GLY A 172 -33.68 -53.39 -5.53
C GLY A 172 -34.08 -54.74 -6.16
N SER A 173 -33.16 -55.71 -6.28
CA SER A 173 -33.43 -56.97 -7.00
C SER A 173 -34.54 -57.85 -6.38
N TRP A 174 -34.86 -57.64 -5.09
CA TRP A 174 -36.04 -58.25 -4.42
C TRP A 174 -37.39 -57.72 -4.94
N ILE A 175 -37.37 -56.55 -5.58
CA ILE A 175 -38.52 -55.83 -6.13
C ILE A 175 -38.31 -55.50 -7.62
N GLY A 176 -37.45 -56.25 -8.34
CA GLY A 176 -37.31 -56.14 -9.80
C GLY A 176 -36.41 -55.02 -10.33
N SER A 177 -35.65 -54.37 -9.46
CA SER A 177 -34.66 -53.32 -9.78
C SER A 177 -35.21 -52.03 -10.46
N PRO A 178 -36.17 -51.32 -9.82
CA PRO A 178 -36.51 -49.94 -10.17
C PRO A 178 -35.48 -48.94 -9.60
N GLY A 179 -35.65 -47.64 -9.86
CA GLY A 179 -34.84 -46.58 -9.23
C GLY A 179 -35.18 -46.36 -7.75
N GLY A 180 -36.47 -46.46 -7.39
CA GLY A 180 -36.98 -46.49 -6.03
C GLY A 180 -38.30 -47.24 -5.96
N ILE A 181 -38.96 -47.26 -4.78
CA ILE A 181 -40.37 -47.64 -4.63
C ILE A 181 -40.97 -47.15 -3.29
N ALA A 182 -42.24 -46.74 -3.29
CA ALA A 182 -42.94 -46.21 -2.12
C ALA A 182 -44.42 -46.63 -2.00
N TRP A 183 -44.99 -46.45 -0.80
CA TRP A 183 -46.42 -46.60 -0.56
C TRP A 183 -47.15 -45.27 -0.74
N ILE A 184 -48.11 -45.21 -1.67
CA ILE A 184 -48.80 -43.96 -1.98
C ILE A 184 -49.64 -43.50 -0.77
N ASN A 185 -49.38 -42.27 -0.29
CA ASN A 185 -49.97 -41.65 0.91
C ASN A 185 -49.53 -42.24 2.28
N ALA A 186 -48.45 -43.03 2.38
CA ALA A 186 -48.09 -43.75 3.61
C ALA A 186 -48.07 -42.87 4.86
N PHE A 187 -47.52 -41.65 4.73
CA PHE A 187 -47.37 -40.61 5.77
C PHE A 187 -48.63 -40.26 6.57
N SER A 188 -49.79 -40.74 6.12
CA SER A 188 -51.11 -40.39 6.63
C SER A 188 -52.04 -41.58 6.90
N ASN A 189 -51.61 -42.83 6.65
CA ASN A 189 -52.51 -43.97 6.52
C ASN A 189 -52.15 -45.24 7.32
N GLY A 190 -51.06 -45.24 8.10
CA GLY A 190 -50.62 -46.35 8.94
C GLY A 190 -49.96 -47.52 8.21
N LEU A 191 -49.50 -47.33 6.98
CA LEU A 191 -48.46 -48.16 6.35
C LEU A 191 -47.08 -47.75 6.90
N SER A 192 -46.01 -48.45 6.52
CA SER A 192 -44.66 -47.95 6.85
C SER A 192 -44.35 -46.67 6.08
N ASN A 193 -43.77 -45.70 6.77
CA ASN A 193 -43.25 -44.45 6.22
C ASN A 193 -41.83 -44.60 5.64
N THR A 194 -41.36 -45.84 5.49
CA THR A 194 -40.15 -46.23 4.75
C THR A 194 -40.43 -46.31 3.25
N CYS A 195 -39.73 -45.50 2.46
CA CYS A 195 -39.54 -45.70 1.03
C CYS A 195 -38.10 -46.10 0.70
N TYR A 196 -37.87 -46.64 -0.49
CA TYR A 196 -36.57 -47.21 -0.89
C TYR A 196 -36.01 -46.53 -2.12
N VAL A 197 -34.70 -46.29 -2.14
CA VAL A 197 -33.94 -45.78 -3.28
C VAL A 197 -32.80 -46.73 -3.56
N PHE A 198 -32.73 -47.23 -4.79
CA PHE A 198 -31.78 -48.24 -5.21
C PHE A 198 -30.65 -47.59 -6.01
N SER A 199 -29.63 -47.14 -5.28
CA SER A 199 -28.45 -46.41 -5.78
C SER A 199 -27.78 -47.06 -6.98
N ASP A 200 -27.82 -48.38 -7.12
CA ASP A 200 -27.17 -49.09 -8.23
C ASP A 200 -27.92 -48.86 -9.57
N ASN A 201 -29.19 -48.45 -9.51
CA ASN A 201 -30.06 -48.28 -10.67
C ASN A 201 -30.23 -46.79 -11.09
N THR A 202 -29.93 -45.84 -10.21
CA THR A 202 -30.10 -44.39 -10.40
C THR A 202 -28.94 -43.73 -11.18
N GLY A 203 -28.42 -44.43 -12.19
CA GLY A 203 -27.31 -43.94 -13.02
C GLY A 203 -25.90 -44.27 -12.48
N PHE A 204 -25.77 -45.35 -11.71
CA PHE A 204 -24.50 -45.83 -11.14
C PHE A 204 -23.33 -45.86 -12.14
N GLY A 205 -22.18 -45.32 -11.74
CA GLY A 205 -20.99 -45.24 -12.59
C GLY A 205 -21.03 -44.15 -13.67
N THR A 206 -22.02 -43.25 -13.63
CA THR A 206 -22.09 -42.04 -14.49
C THR A 206 -21.90 -40.76 -13.68
N SER A 207 -21.69 -39.62 -14.36
CA SER A 207 -21.62 -38.29 -13.73
C SER A 207 -22.94 -37.81 -13.11
N PHE A 208 -24.08 -38.42 -13.45
CA PHE A 208 -25.41 -38.03 -12.98
C PHE A 208 -25.92 -38.90 -11.84
N HIS A 209 -25.10 -39.83 -11.34
CA HIS A 209 -25.48 -40.82 -10.32
C HIS A 209 -26.07 -40.18 -9.05
N MET A 210 -25.50 -39.08 -8.56
CA MET A 210 -26.00 -38.39 -7.37
C MET A 210 -27.25 -37.54 -7.64
N GLN A 211 -27.34 -36.89 -8.80
CA GLN A 211 -28.58 -36.24 -9.25
C GLN A 211 -29.72 -37.25 -9.34
N GLY A 212 -29.48 -38.42 -9.95
CA GLY A 212 -30.49 -39.49 -10.05
C GLY A 212 -30.87 -40.11 -8.72
N THR A 213 -29.92 -40.25 -7.78
CA THR A 213 -30.19 -40.79 -6.44
C THR A 213 -31.00 -39.82 -5.59
N ALA A 214 -30.70 -38.51 -5.66
CA ALA A 214 -31.50 -37.47 -5.03
C ALA A 214 -32.90 -37.33 -5.64
N LEU A 215 -32.99 -37.31 -6.97
CA LEU A 215 -34.26 -37.23 -7.68
C LEU A 215 -35.18 -38.40 -7.31
N ALA A 216 -34.65 -39.63 -7.26
CA ALA A 216 -35.40 -40.79 -6.77
C ALA A 216 -35.83 -40.61 -5.31
N ALA A 217 -34.94 -40.20 -4.40
CA ALA A 217 -35.31 -39.91 -3.01
C ALA A 217 -36.48 -38.92 -2.91
N SER A 218 -36.44 -37.82 -3.66
CA SER A 218 -37.52 -36.82 -3.65
C SER A 218 -38.82 -37.30 -4.28
N HIS A 219 -38.75 -38.13 -5.32
CA HIS A 219 -39.88 -38.79 -5.98
C HIS A 219 -40.61 -39.75 -5.03
N GLU A 220 -39.87 -40.61 -4.33
CA GLU A 220 -40.43 -41.60 -3.40
C GLU A 220 -41.06 -40.96 -2.14
N VAL A 221 -40.45 -39.88 -1.64
CA VAL A 221 -41.05 -39.04 -0.59
C VAL A 221 -42.33 -38.37 -1.11
N GLY A 222 -42.35 -37.97 -2.39
CA GLY A 222 -43.54 -37.47 -3.09
C GLY A 222 -44.69 -38.47 -3.09
N HIS A 223 -44.46 -39.72 -3.50
CA HIS A 223 -45.45 -40.80 -3.40
C HIS A 223 -45.91 -41.03 -1.95
N THR A 224 -44.98 -41.01 -0.99
CA THR A 224 -45.27 -41.15 0.44
C THR A 224 -46.22 -40.06 0.95
N LEU A 225 -46.13 -38.84 0.39
CA LEU A 225 -47.04 -37.71 0.61
C LEU A 225 -48.32 -37.75 -0.24
N GLY A 226 -48.42 -38.69 -1.18
CA GLY A 226 -49.61 -38.95 -2.00
C GLY A 226 -49.56 -38.42 -3.42
N LEU A 227 -48.36 -38.12 -3.95
CA LEU A 227 -48.17 -37.80 -5.37
C LEU A 227 -48.25 -39.04 -6.28
N LEU A 228 -48.45 -38.81 -7.57
CA LEU A 228 -48.47 -39.79 -8.65
C LEU A 228 -47.50 -39.37 -9.76
N HIS A 229 -47.20 -40.26 -10.71
CA HIS A 229 -46.33 -39.93 -11.83
C HIS A 229 -46.94 -38.85 -12.72
N HIS A 230 -46.13 -37.86 -13.13
CA HIS A 230 -46.48 -36.96 -14.24
C HIS A 230 -46.16 -37.65 -15.56
N ALA A 231 -47.12 -37.66 -16.48
CA ALA A 231 -47.14 -38.55 -17.64
C ALA A 231 -47.44 -37.82 -18.95
N VAL A 232 -46.83 -38.28 -20.04
CA VAL A 232 -46.97 -37.65 -21.38
C VAL A 232 -48.04 -38.35 -22.19
N TYR A 233 -48.94 -37.58 -22.79
CA TYR A 233 -50.04 -38.07 -23.63
C TYR A 233 -50.01 -37.47 -25.04
N ASP A 234 -50.47 -38.23 -26.03
CA ASP A 234 -50.67 -37.73 -27.39
C ASP A 234 -51.92 -36.81 -27.51
N ALA A 235 -52.05 -36.13 -28.66
CA ALA A 235 -53.19 -35.25 -28.95
C ALA A 235 -54.56 -35.96 -29.06
N ASN A 236 -54.61 -37.29 -28.91
CA ASN A 236 -55.83 -38.09 -28.84
C ASN A 236 -56.12 -38.57 -27.39
N GLY A 237 -55.22 -38.34 -26.45
CA GLY A 237 -55.30 -38.79 -25.05
C GLY A 237 -54.73 -40.19 -24.79
N ASN A 238 -53.94 -40.75 -25.70
CA ASN A 238 -53.22 -42.01 -25.46
C ASN A 238 -51.93 -41.73 -24.65
N LEU A 239 -51.63 -42.55 -23.64
CA LEU A 239 -50.37 -42.50 -22.92
C LEU A 239 -49.19 -42.79 -23.87
N THR A 240 -48.20 -41.90 -23.91
CA THR A 240 -46.97 -42.05 -24.70
C THR A 240 -45.73 -42.30 -23.86
N ALA A 241 -45.71 -41.82 -22.60
CA ALA A 241 -44.72 -42.19 -21.59
C ALA A 241 -45.37 -42.08 -20.20
N GLY A 242 -45.13 -43.08 -19.32
CA GLY A 242 -45.62 -43.06 -17.94
C GLY A 242 -44.95 -41.99 -17.06
N TYR A 243 -43.80 -41.49 -17.50
CA TYR A 243 -43.00 -40.44 -16.88
C TYR A 243 -42.77 -39.32 -17.89
N ASP A 244 -42.90 -38.06 -17.47
CA ASP A 244 -42.60 -36.86 -18.26
C ASP A 244 -41.15 -36.41 -18.05
N PRO A 245 -40.24 -36.67 -19.02
CA PRO A 245 -38.81 -36.36 -18.89
C PRO A 245 -38.50 -34.86 -19.02
N GLY A 246 -39.51 -33.98 -19.12
CA GLY A 246 -39.30 -32.54 -19.28
C GLY A 246 -38.83 -32.16 -20.68
N ASN A 247 -38.01 -31.09 -20.77
CA ASN A 247 -37.61 -30.48 -22.05
C ASN A 247 -36.11 -30.19 -22.20
N GLY A 248 -35.29 -30.57 -21.23
CA GLY A 248 -33.85 -30.31 -21.15
C GLY A 248 -33.49 -29.10 -20.27
N THR A 249 -34.39 -28.12 -20.13
CA THR A 249 -34.20 -26.98 -19.21
C THR A 249 -35.00 -27.13 -17.91
N ILE A 250 -36.14 -27.82 -17.96
CA ILE A 250 -37.00 -28.02 -16.79
C ILE A 250 -37.83 -29.30 -16.95
N GLY A 251 -37.92 -30.10 -15.89
CA GLY A 251 -38.77 -31.29 -15.83
C GLY A 251 -39.40 -31.52 -14.45
N PRO A 252 -40.56 -32.21 -14.40
CA PRO A 252 -41.30 -32.44 -13.16
C PRO A 252 -40.67 -33.55 -12.32
N ILE A 253 -40.46 -33.38 -11.01
CA ILE A 253 -39.85 -34.42 -10.13
C ILE A 253 -40.56 -35.77 -10.26
N MET A 254 -41.90 -35.77 -10.28
CA MET A 254 -42.70 -37.00 -10.48
C MET A 254 -42.70 -37.56 -11.92
N GLY A 255 -41.93 -36.97 -12.85
CA GLY A 255 -41.68 -37.48 -14.21
C GLY A 255 -40.26 -37.99 -14.44
N ALA A 256 -39.45 -38.14 -13.39
CA ALA A 256 -38.07 -38.65 -13.44
C ALA A 256 -37.15 -37.97 -14.50
N PRO A 257 -36.98 -36.63 -14.46
CA PRO A 257 -36.33 -35.80 -15.48
C PRO A 257 -34.79 -35.79 -15.44
N TYR A 258 -34.14 -36.95 -15.30
CA TYR A 258 -32.69 -37.12 -15.01
C TYR A 258 -31.68 -36.25 -15.81
N ASP A 259 -32.00 -35.82 -17.03
CA ASP A 259 -31.10 -35.07 -17.93
C ASP A 259 -31.42 -33.56 -18.06
N ASN A 260 -32.21 -32.96 -17.15
CA ASN A 260 -32.63 -31.55 -17.23
C ASN A 260 -31.70 -30.60 -16.44
N GLU A 261 -31.69 -29.32 -16.84
CA GLU A 261 -31.02 -28.20 -16.13
C GLU A 261 -31.69 -27.83 -14.79
N ARG A 262 -32.94 -28.26 -14.57
CA ARG A 262 -33.66 -28.21 -13.28
C ARG A 262 -34.71 -29.31 -13.14
N GLU A 263 -34.81 -29.84 -11.94
CA GLU A 263 -35.91 -30.65 -11.42
C GLU A 263 -36.87 -29.74 -10.60
N VAL A 264 -38.21 -29.85 -10.79
CA VAL A 264 -39.20 -29.01 -10.06
C VAL A 264 -40.48 -29.74 -9.69
N TRP A 265 -41.19 -29.24 -8.68
CA TRP A 265 -42.61 -29.59 -8.44
C TRP A 265 -43.51 -29.03 -9.53
N SER A 266 -44.51 -29.79 -9.98
CA SER A 266 -45.28 -29.48 -11.19
C SER A 266 -46.80 -29.39 -11.00
N ASN A 267 -47.46 -28.86 -12.02
CA ASN A 267 -48.91 -28.92 -12.21
C ASN A 267 -49.19 -29.44 -13.63
N ALA A 268 -49.15 -30.76 -13.78
CA ALA A 268 -49.23 -31.47 -15.06
C ALA A 268 -50.16 -32.69 -14.99
N ALA A 269 -50.24 -33.47 -16.06
CA ALA A 269 -51.17 -34.61 -16.16
C ALA A 269 -50.62 -35.86 -15.49
N ASP A 270 -51.39 -36.46 -14.58
CA ASP A 270 -51.01 -37.69 -13.90
C ASP A 270 -51.31 -38.96 -14.74
N ASP A 271 -50.75 -40.09 -14.30
CA ASP A 271 -50.85 -41.42 -14.93
C ASP A 271 -52.28 -41.98 -15.09
N ASN A 272 -53.30 -41.42 -14.44
CA ASN A 272 -54.70 -41.83 -14.60
C ASN A 272 -55.34 -41.31 -15.89
N GLY A 273 -54.73 -40.30 -16.53
CA GLY A 273 -55.11 -39.85 -17.88
C GLY A 273 -54.92 -38.35 -18.10
N VAL A 274 -54.78 -37.94 -19.37
CA VAL A 274 -54.55 -36.57 -19.88
C VAL A 274 -55.45 -35.42 -19.35
N ASN A 275 -56.53 -35.72 -18.60
CA ASN A 275 -57.40 -34.72 -17.97
C ASN A 275 -57.38 -34.75 -16.43
N SER A 276 -56.60 -35.66 -15.83
CA SER A 276 -56.31 -35.71 -14.40
C SER A 276 -55.08 -34.84 -14.17
N LEU A 277 -55.27 -33.59 -13.77
CA LEU A 277 -54.17 -32.68 -13.47
C LEU A 277 -53.86 -32.74 -11.98
N GLN A 278 -52.59 -32.94 -11.64
CA GLN A 278 -52.09 -32.99 -10.28
C GLN A 278 -51.21 -31.77 -9.99
N ASP A 279 -51.54 -31.04 -8.93
CA ASP A 279 -50.78 -29.90 -8.41
C ASP A 279 -49.93 -30.39 -7.23
N ASP A 280 -48.64 -30.63 -7.45
CA ASP A 280 -47.80 -31.37 -6.50
C ASP A 280 -47.72 -30.67 -5.14
N MET A 281 -47.50 -29.36 -5.14
CA MET A 281 -47.34 -28.61 -3.91
C MET A 281 -48.66 -28.53 -3.12
N ALA A 282 -49.82 -28.41 -3.80
CA ALA A 282 -51.12 -28.48 -3.14
C ALA A 282 -51.48 -29.89 -2.66
N VAL A 283 -51.01 -30.96 -3.31
CA VAL A 283 -51.19 -32.33 -2.82
C VAL A 283 -50.30 -32.62 -1.63
N MET A 284 -49.01 -32.27 -1.65
CA MET A 284 -48.12 -32.48 -0.51
C MET A 284 -48.57 -31.70 0.73
N THR A 285 -49.08 -30.47 0.57
CA THR A 285 -49.54 -29.61 1.69
C THR A 285 -51.04 -29.75 2.01
N ARG A 286 -51.76 -30.70 1.39
CA ARG A 286 -53.19 -30.93 1.64
C ARG A 286 -53.45 -31.32 3.10
N ALA A 287 -54.66 -31.02 3.59
CA ALA A 287 -55.07 -31.30 4.97
C ALA A 287 -55.00 -32.79 5.41
N ALA A 288 -54.89 -33.75 4.48
CA ALA A 288 -54.65 -35.16 4.81
C ALA A 288 -53.24 -35.42 5.37
N ASN A 289 -52.24 -34.63 4.97
CA ASN A 289 -50.84 -34.80 5.38
C ASN A 289 -50.50 -34.00 6.65
N GLN A 290 -51.48 -33.28 7.21
CA GLN A 290 -51.46 -32.52 8.48
C GLN A 290 -50.26 -31.58 8.73
N THR A 291 -49.13 -32.14 9.14
CA THR A 291 -47.91 -31.44 9.56
C THR A 291 -47.03 -31.02 8.40
N PHE A 292 -47.08 -31.76 7.28
CA PHE A 292 -46.40 -31.36 6.05
C PHE A 292 -47.10 -30.14 5.45
N GLN A 293 -46.45 -28.99 5.53
CA GLN A 293 -46.97 -27.68 5.15
C GLN A 293 -45.84 -26.83 4.56
N TYR A 294 -46.17 -25.75 3.85
CA TYR A 294 -45.21 -24.71 3.46
C TYR A 294 -44.44 -24.14 4.65
N ARG A 295 -43.27 -23.52 4.40
CA ARG A 295 -42.63 -22.61 5.35
C ARG A 295 -43.53 -21.38 5.61
N ILE A 296 -43.11 -20.57 6.56
CA ILE A 296 -43.65 -19.23 6.75
C ILE A 296 -42.71 -18.30 5.98
N ASP A 297 -43.26 -17.46 5.09
CA ASP A 297 -42.64 -16.26 4.49
C ASP A 297 -41.61 -15.64 5.45
N ASP A 298 -40.34 -15.55 5.02
CA ASP A 298 -39.25 -15.00 5.81
C ASP A 298 -38.85 -13.56 5.44
N HIS A 299 -39.25 -13.05 4.26
CA HIS A 299 -39.03 -11.66 3.85
C HIS A 299 -40.26 -11.03 3.16
N GLY A 300 -41.05 -10.30 3.95
CA GLY A 300 -42.37 -9.84 3.54
C GLY A 300 -42.44 -9.14 2.17
N ASN A 301 -43.24 -9.75 1.30
CA ASN A 301 -43.68 -9.49 -0.08
C ASN A 301 -43.90 -8.05 -0.63
N THR A 302 -43.48 -6.97 0.04
CA THR A 302 -43.61 -5.59 -0.44
C THR A 302 -42.52 -4.65 0.09
N ILE A 303 -42.30 -3.52 -0.59
CA ILE A 303 -41.51 -2.37 -0.10
C ILE A 303 -41.87 -1.94 1.34
N ALA A 304 -43.14 -2.04 1.74
CA ALA A 304 -43.60 -1.63 3.08
C ALA A 304 -43.30 -2.66 4.18
N THR A 305 -42.91 -3.87 3.79
CA THR A 305 -42.60 -5.02 4.67
C THR A 305 -41.16 -5.50 4.50
N ALA A 306 -40.36 -4.79 3.70
CA ALA A 306 -39.03 -5.18 3.28
C ALA A 306 -38.03 -5.38 4.44
N THR A 307 -37.25 -6.46 4.38
CA THR A 307 -36.22 -6.81 5.37
C THR A 307 -35.05 -5.82 5.27
N LYS A 308 -34.74 -5.09 6.36
CA LYS A 308 -33.60 -4.14 6.33
C LYS A 308 -32.25 -4.85 6.41
N ILE A 309 -31.47 -4.72 5.34
CA ILE A 309 -30.04 -5.02 5.30
C ILE A 309 -29.30 -3.89 6.04
N ASN A 310 -28.50 -4.25 7.05
CA ASN A 310 -27.74 -3.29 7.85
C ASN A 310 -26.35 -3.04 7.22
N VAL A 311 -26.19 -1.88 6.58
CA VAL A 311 -24.95 -1.51 5.88
C VAL A 311 -23.87 -1.08 6.86
N THR A 312 -23.09 -2.04 7.36
CA THR A 312 -21.89 -1.80 8.19
C THR A 312 -20.59 -1.88 7.40
N SER A 313 -20.63 -2.32 6.14
CA SER A 313 -19.48 -2.43 5.24
C SER A 313 -19.91 -2.18 3.78
N PRO A 314 -18.98 -1.94 2.84
CA PRO A 314 -19.32 -1.83 1.41
C PRO A 314 -19.81 -3.13 0.78
N GLN A 315 -19.66 -4.27 1.46
CA GLN A 315 -20.25 -5.55 1.07
C GLN A 315 -21.46 -5.84 1.96
N VAL A 316 -22.52 -6.35 1.34
CA VAL A 316 -23.76 -6.77 1.99
C VAL A 316 -24.19 -8.13 1.46
N SER A 317 -24.95 -8.87 2.27
CA SER A 317 -25.57 -10.12 1.84
C SER A 317 -26.88 -10.40 2.59
N ALA A 318 -27.70 -11.27 2.00
CA ALA A 318 -28.89 -11.86 2.59
C ALA A 318 -29.12 -13.25 1.96
N SER A 319 -30.11 -13.99 2.46
CA SER A 319 -30.57 -15.28 1.92
C SER A 319 -31.99 -15.50 2.38
N GLY A 320 -32.85 -16.01 1.50
CA GLY A 320 -34.27 -16.27 1.77
C GLY A 320 -34.73 -17.53 1.06
N ILE A 321 -36.04 -17.81 1.14
CA ILE A 321 -36.64 -19.01 0.56
C ILE A 321 -37.96 -18.63 -0.11
N LEU A 322 -37.95 -18.67 -1.44
CA LEU A 322 -39.14 -18.45 -2.25
C LEU A 322 -40.06 -19.66 -2.07
N GLU A 323 -41.04 -19.51 -1.18
CA GLU A 323 -41.84 -20.59 -0.61
C GLU A 323 -43.01 -20.99 -1.53
N ARG A 324 -43.37 -20.12 -2.47
CA ARG A 324 -44.36 -20.32 -3.54
C ARG A 324 -43.96 -19.61 -4.82
N THR A 325 -44.45 -20.09 -5.97
CA THR A 325 -44.28 -19.45 -7.29
C THR A 325 -44.72 -17.97 -7.39
N GLY A 326 -45.54 -17.49 -6.45
CA GLY A 326 -46.01 -16.10 -6.40
C GLY A 326 -45.28 -15.21 -5.38
N ASP A 327 -44.20 -15.71 -4.77
CA ASP A 327 -43.46 -15.09 -3.68
C ASP A 327 -42.38 -14.11 -4.17
N VAL A 328 -42.14 -13.03 -3.41
CA VAL A 328 -41.26 -11.92 -3.80
C VAL A 328 -40.55 -11.29 -2.59
N ASP A 329 -39.36 -11.78 -2.27
CA ASP A 329 -38.59 -11.33 -1.11
C ASP A 329 -38.03 -9.92 -1.30
N TYR A 330 -38.57 -8.95 -0.55
CA TYR A 330 -38.13 -7.56 -0.57
C TYR A 330 -37.10 -7.27 0.53
N PHE A 331 -35.97 -6.68 0.14
CA PHE A 331 -34.96 -6.12 1.04
C PHE A 331 -34.87 -4.60 0.90
N SER A 332 -34.58 -3.89 1.99
CA SER A 332 -34.26 -2.46 1.97
C SER A 332 -32.80 -2.22 2.34
N VAL A 333 -32.10 -1.40 1.57
CA VAL A 333 -30.70 -1.03 1.80
C VAL A 333 -30.52 0.48 1.77
N GLU A 334 -29.58 1.01 2.55
CA GLU A 334 -29.31 2.44 2.69
C GLU A 334 -27.87 2.73 2.25
N THR A 335 -27.72 3.48 1.16
CA THR A 335 -26.42 3.70 0.48
C THR A 335 -26.18 5.19 0.23
N ASN A 336 -24.91 5.54 0.09
CA ASN A 336 -24.50 6.82 -0.47
C ASN A 336 -24.52 6.80 -2.02
N SER A 337 -24.29 7.96 -2.63
CA SER A 337 -24.29 8.18 -4.08
C SER A 337 -23.10 7.50 -4.78
N GLY A 338 -23.36 6.82 -5.90
CA GLY A 338 -22.37 6.12 -6.72
C GLY A 338 -22.90 4.80 -7.26
N GLN A 339 -22.01 3.89 -7.66
CA GLN A 339 -22.42 2.59 -8.18
C GLN A 339 -22.75 1.61 -7.04
N ILE A 340 -23.88 0.92 -7.17
CA ILE A 340 -24.26 -0.24 -6.35
C ILE A 340 -24.54 -1.44 -7.26
N SER A 341 -24.36 -2.65 -6.74
CA SER A 341 -24.64 -3.90 -7.46
C SER A 341 -25.19 -4.98 -6.53
N PHE A 342 -25.98 -5.90 -7.08
CA PHE A 342 -26.46 -7.09 -6.38
C PHE A 342 -26.44 -8.27 -7.34
N ASN A 343 -26.05 -9.44 -6.84
CA ASN A 343 -26.16 -10.72 -7.54
C ASN A 343 -27.00 -11.63 -6.66
N VAL A 344 -27.87 -12.45 -7.27
CA VAL A 344 -28.65 -13.45 -6.55
C VAL A 344 -28.45 -14.80 -7.22
N ASN A 345 -28.08 -15.79 -6.40
CA ASN A 345 -27.67 -17.11 -6.84
C ASN A 345 -28.51 -18.17 -6.14
N GLY A 346 -28.89 -19.23 -6.86
CA GLY A 346 -29.49 -20.42 -6.26
C GLY A 346 -28.41 -21.33 -5.65
N LEU A 347 -28.77 -22.58 -5.38
CA LEU A 347 -27.78 -23.62 -5.07
C LEU A 347 -26.84 -23.86 -6.27
N ASP A 348 -25.52 -23.80 -6.03
CA ASP A 348 -24.50 -24.27 -6.97
C ASP A 348 -23.53 -25.26 -6.30
N LEU A 349 -23.72 -26.53 -6.60
CA LEU A 349 -22.89 -27.63 -6.11
C LEU A 349 -21.44 -27.59 -6.65
N ASN A 350 -21.17 -26.87 -7.75
CA ASN A 350 -19.79 -26.61 -8.19
C ASN A 350 -19.05 -25.71 -7.19
N GLN A 351 -19.73 -24.69 -6.66
CA GLN A 351 -19.20 -23.82 -5.61
C GLN A 351 -19.08 -24.55 -4.27
N VAL A 352 -20.10 -25.34 -3.87
CA VAL A 352 -20.09 -26.11 -2.60
C VAL A 352 -18.92 -27.08 -2.54
N PHE A 353 -18.71 -27.89 -3.59
CA PHE A 353 -17.66 -28.91 -3.62
C PHE A 353 -16.34 -28.45 -4.27
N ASN A 354 -16.23 -27.18 -4.66
CA ASN A 354 -15.07 -26.60 -5.36
C ASN A 354 -14.64 -27.49 -6.55
N THR A 355 -15.59 -27.77 -7.44
CA THR A 355 -15.44 -28.66 -8.59
C THR A 355 -15.97 -27.99 -9.87
N THR A 356 -15.93 -28.68 -11.01
CA THR A 356 -16.40 -28.16 -12.30
C THR A 356 -17.11 -29.22 -13.12
N GLY A 357 -18.35 -28.95 -13.53
CA GLY A 357 -19.15 -29.85 -14.35
C GLY A 357 -20.12 -30.73 -13.55
N LEU A 358 -20.36 -30.43 -12.27
CA LEU A 358 -21.56 -30.91 -11.60
C LEU A 358 -22.78 -30.10 -12.06
N HIS A 359 -23.96 -30.73 -12.01
CA HIS A 359 -25.22 -30.03 -12.15
C HIS A 359 -25.45 -29.11 -10.94
N PRO A 360 -25.74 -27.79 -11.11
CA PRO A 360 -25.78 -26.83 -10.00
C PRO A 360 -26.73 -27.20 -8.86
N GLY A 361 -27.90 -27.77 -9.19
CA GLY A 361 -28.87 -28.27 -8.20
C GLY A 361 -29.86 -27.24 -7.65
N THR A 362 -29.91 -26.03 -8.21
CA THR A 362 -30.97 -25.04 -7.88
C THR A 362 -32.27 -25.36 -8.60
N ASN A 363 -33.39 -25.32 -7.89
CA ASN A 363 -34.72 -25.56 -8.47
C ASN A 363 -35.42 -24.27 -8.91
N VAL A 364 -34.97 -23.11 -8.41
CA VAL A 364 -35.54 -21.81 -8.76
C VAL A 364 -34.87 -21.17 -9.98
N ASN A 365 -35.66 -20.43 -10.77
CA ASN A 365 -35.21 -19.54 -11.84
C ASN A 365 -35.22 -18.08 -11.35
N LEU A 366 -34.08 -17.51 -10.97
CA LEU A 366 -34.08 -16.25 -10.23
C LEU A 366 -34.28 -15.03 -11.12
N THR A 367 -35.13 -14.12 -10.63
CA THR A 367 -35.35 -12.77 -11.15
C THR A 367 -34.98 -11.77 -10.05
N LEU A 368 -34.16 -10.78 -10.40
CA LEU A 368 -33.65 -9.76 -9.47
C LEU A 368 -34.06 -8.37 -9.96
N SER A 369 -34.68 -7.57 -9.09
CA SER A 369 -35.14 -6.20 -9.42
C SER A 369 -34.68 -5.19 -8.38
N LEU A 370 -34.32 -3.98 -8.82
CA LEU A 370 -33.86 -2.86 -7.99
C LEU A 370 -34.81 -1.66 -8.17
N TYR A 371 -35.31 -1.11 -7.06
CA TYR A 371 -36.28 -0.01 -7.02
C TYR A 371 -35.77 1.19 -6.21
N ASP A 372 -36.25 2.39 -6.55
CA ASP A 372 -36.02 3.61 -5.78
C ASP A 372 -36.92 3.70 -4.54
N SER A 373 -36.67 4.71 -3.70
CA SER A 373 -37.47 4.99 -2.49
C SER A 373 -38.97 5.26 -2.72
N ASN A 374 -39.42 5.44 -3.96
CA ASN A 374 -40.83 5.64 -4.34
C ASN A 374 -41.47 4.37 -4.97
N GLY A 375 -40.68 3.30 -5.18
CA GLY A 375 -41.12 2.09 -5.88
C GLY A 375 -41.00 2.16 -7.41
N ASN A 376 -40.25 3.11 -7.98
CA ASN A 376 -39.92 3.11 -9.40
C ASN A 376 -38.82 2.06 -9.67
N LEU A 377 -39.01 1.21 -10.67
CA LEU A 377 -37.99 0.25 -11.12
C LEU A 377 -36.80 0.99 -11.74
N ILE A 378 -35.58 0.64 -11.31
CA ILE A 378 -34.30 1.19 -11.79
C ILE A 378 -33.63 0.21 -12.75
N ALA A 379 -33.53 -1.05 -12.33
CA ALA A 379 -32.89 -2.14 -13.07
C ALA A 379 -33.59 -3.46 -12.73
N SER A 380 -33.57 -4.41 -13.66
CA SER A 380 -34.02 -5.78 -13.43
C SER A 380 -33.27 -6.74 -14.34
N ASP A 381 -33.05 -7.96 -13.86
CA ASP A 381 -32.42 -9.04 -14.62
C ASP A 381 -33.14 -10.37 -14.37
N SER A 382 -33.15 -11.21 -15.40
CA SER A 382 -33.79 -12.54 -15.47
C SER A 382 -33.24 -13.21 -16.74
N PRO A 383 -31.98 -13.69 -16.73
CA PRO A 383 -31.26 -14.04 -17.96
C PRO A 383 -31.71 -15.38 -18.52
N ALA A 384 -32.01 -15.44 -19.83
CA ALA A 384 -32.50 -16.65 -20.50
C ALA A 384 -31.42 -17.77 -20.70
N ASN A 385 -30.29 -17.69 -20.00
CA ASN A 385 -29.14 -18.59 -20.12
C ASN A 385 -28.35 -18.73 -18.80
N SER A 386 -28.98 -18.41 -17.67
CA SER A 386 -28.44 -18.54 -16.31
C SER A 386 -29.60 -18.63 -15.33
N LEU A 387 -29.46 -19.44 -14.29
CA LEU A 387 -30.48 -19.61 -13.23
C LEU A 387 -30.34 -18.52 -12.14
N ASN A 388 -29.22 -17.79 -12.16
CA ASN A 388 -28.85 -16.68 -11.29
C ASN A 388 -29.02 -15.33 -12.04
N ALA A 389 -29.30 -14.24 -11.32
CA ALA A 389 -29.54 -12.90 -11.89
C ALA A 389 -28.71 -11.80 -11.21
N SER A 390 -28.43 -10.71 -11.93
CA SER A 390 -27.55 -9.61 -11.46
C SER A 390 -28.04 -8.22 -11.88
N VAL A 391 -28.02 -7.26 -10.95
CA VAL A 391 -28.38 -5.86 -11.23
C VAL A 391 -27.31 -4.90 -10.75
N SER A 392 -27.06 -3.82 -11.49
CA SER A 392 -26.24 -2.71 -11.00
C SER A 392 -26.73 -1.36 -11.53
N ALA A 393 -26.54 -0.31 -10.75
CA ALA A 393 -26.98 1.03 -11.09
C ALA A 393 -26.07 2.09 -10.46
N ASN A 394 -25.94 3.25 -11.11
CA ASN A 394 -25.45 4.45 -10.45
C ASN A 394 -26.64 5.17 -9.80
N VAL A 395 -26.56 5.38 -8.49
CA VAL A 395 -27.64 5.91 -7.64
C VAL A 395 -27.23 7.18 -6.90
N ASN A 396 -28.20 7.90 -6.35
CA ASN A 396 -27.97 8.96 -5.37
C ASN A 396 -27.98 8.37 -3.95
N GLY A 397 -27.52 9.13 -2.96
CA GLY A 397 -27.64 8.73 -1.56
C GLY A 397 -29.11 8.61 -1.13
N GLY A 398 -29.49 7.48 -0.53
CA GLY A 398 -30.86 7.20 -0.14
C GLY A 398 -31.13 5.72 0.18
N ILE A 399 -32.43 5.41 0.33
CA ILE A 399 -32.92 4.04 0.53
C ILE A 399 -33.35 3.45 -0.83
N TYR A 400 -32.92 2.23 -1.08
CA TYR A 400 -33.23 1.44 -2.28
C TYR A 400 -33.79 0.08 -1.85
N TYR A 401 -34.63 -0.50 -2.71
CA TYR A 401 -35.26 -1.79 -2.45
C TYR A 401 -34.83 -2.81 -3.50
N ILE A 402 -34.41 -3.98 -3.03
CA ILE A 402 -34.11 -5.15 -3.87
C ILE A 402 -35.31 -6.09 -3.75
N ALA A 403 -35.76 -6.68 -4.86
CA ALA A 403 -36.74 -7.76 -4.86
C ALA A 403 -36.11 -8.99 -5.52
N VAL A 404 -36.24 -10.14 -4.86
CA VAL A 404 -35.88 -11.47 -5.37
C VAL A 404 -37.17 -12.23 -5.64
N SER A 405 -37.26 -12.96 -6.76
CA SER A 405 -38.44 -13.77 -7.11
C SER A 405 -38.08 -14.88 -8.09
N GLY A 406 -38.97 -15.87 -8.25
CA GLY A 406 -38.88 -16.81 -9.37
C GLY A 406 -39.17 -16.15 -10.73
N SER A 407 -39.07 -16.89 -11.84
CA SER A 407 -39.47 -16.39 -13.17
C SER A 407 -40.97 -16.46 -13.42
N GLY A 408 -41.73 -16.96 -12.45
CA GLY A 408 -43.19 -17.08 -12.47
C GLY A 408 -43.70 -18.37 -13.10
N LEU A 409 -42.82 -19.35 -13.37
CA LEU A 409 -43.25 -20.71 -13.72
C LEU A 409 -43.68 -21.45 -12.46
N TYR A 410 -44.71 -22.30 -12.58
CA TYR A 410 -45.05 -23.23 -11.50
C TYR A 410 -43.83 -24.12 -11.23
N GLY A 411 -43.42 -24.20 -9.95
CA GLY A 411 -42.22 -24.93 -9.56
C GLY A 411 -40.95 -24.07 -9.42
N ASP A 412 -40.96 -22.79 -9.84
CA ASP A 412 -39.89 -21.83 -9.51
C ASP A 412 -39.93 -21.48 -8.00
N VAL A 413 -39.45 -22.39 -7.16
CA VAL A 413 -39.36 -22.27 -5.69
C VAL A 413 -38.04 -22.89 -5.21
N GLY A 414 -37.43 -22.35 -4.16
CA GLY A 414 -36.09 -22.77 -3.74
C GLY A 414 -35.39 -21.79 -2.79
N GLN A 415 -34.16 -22.13 -2.41
CA GLN A 415 -33.27 -21.26 -1.62
C GLN A 415 -32.47 -20.35 -2.54
N TYR A 416 -32.09 -19.17 -2.03
CA TYR A 416 -31.14 -18.31 -2.71
C TYR A 416 -30.23 -17.55 -1.75
N TRP A 417 -29.12 -17.09 -2.29
CA TRP A 417 -28.14 -16.22 -1.64
C TRP A 417 -27.98 -14.94 -2.45
N LEU A 418 -28.28 -13.81 -1.79
CA LEU A 418 -28.11 -12.46 -2.30
C LEU A 418 -26.78 -11.90 -1.81
N ASP A 419 -25.90 -11.50 -2.71
CA ASP A 419 -24.71 -10.70 -2.40
C ASP A 419 -24.81 -9.32 -3.07
N GLY A 420 -24.04 -8.36 -2.58
CA GLY A 420 -24.04 -7.04 -3.19
C GLY A 420 -22.97 -6.07 -2.68
N THR A 421 -22.78 -5.03 -3.49
CA THR A 421 -21.89 -3.90 -3.19
C THR A 421 -22.71 -2.62 -3.06
N VAL A 422 -22.45 -1.88 -1.99
CA VAL A 422 -23.08 -0.59 -1.68
C VAL A 422 -22.05 0.37 -1.12
N ILE A 423 -22.37 1.66 -1.09
CA ILE A 423 -21.48 2.69 -0.53
C ILE A 423 -22.01 3.04 0.87
N PRO A 424 -21.31 2.72 1.97
CA PRO A 424 -21.85 2.95 3.30
C PRO A 424 -22.08 4.43 3.59
N VAL A 425 -23.07 4.73 4.42
CA VAL A 425 -23.30 6.08 4.95
C VAL A 425 -22.41 6.28 6.20
N PRO A 426 -21.69 7.41 6.34
CA PRO A 426 -20.94 7.72 7.56
C PRO A 426 -21.84 7.74 8.80
N ALA A 427 -21.48 6.99 9.84
CA ALA A 427 -22.30 6.84 11.04
C ALA A 427 -22.22 8.09 11.95
N VAL A 428 -23.28 8.40 12.71
CA VAL A 428 -23.30 9.57 13.60
C VAL A 428 -22.51 9.29 14.89
N PRO A 429 -21.42 10.02 15.18
CA PRO A 429 -20.72 9.94 16.48
C PRO A 429 -21.56 10.54 17.62
N VAL A 430 -21.36 10.06 18.85
CA VAL A 430 -21.99 10.60 20.07
C VAL A 430 -20.99 11.47 20.81
N MET A 431 -21.38 12.70 21.14
CA MET A 431 -20.55 13.66 21.88
C MET A 431 -20.63 13.38 23.39
N ILE A 432 -19.48 13.24 24.05
CA ILE A 432 -19.37 12.84 25.46
C ILE A 432 -19.02 14.05 26.35
N GLY A 433 -18.08 14.89 25.92
CA GLY A 433 -17.58 16.01 26.72
C GLY A 433 -16.97 17.15 25.92
N PRO A 434 -16.67 18.30 26.55
CA PRO A 434 -16.71 18.54 28.01
C PRO A 434 -18.13 18.82 28.52
N THR A 435 -18.31 18.74 29.84
CA THR A 435 -19.56 19.11 30.54
C THR A 435 -19.28 19.87 31.83
N GLY A 436 -20.22 20.71 32.27
CA GLY A 436 -20.11 21.44 33.54
C GLY A 436 -19.22 22.68 33.50
N ILE A 437 -18.75 23.12 34.66
CA ILE A 437 -17.91 24.33 34.82
C ILE A 437 -16.43 23.93 34.76
N LEU A 438 -15.66 24.57 33.88
CA LEU A 438 -14.22 24.38 33.72
C LEU A 438 -13.47 25.62 34.22
N ALA A 439 -12.45 25.40 35.06
CA ALA A 439 -11.51 26.44 35.50
C ALA A 439 -10.27 26.58 34.57
N ASP A 440 -10.17 25.74 33.54
CA ASP A 440 -9.18 25.85 32.46
C ASP A 440 -9.91 26.39 31.21
N PRO A 441 -9.45 27.49 30.58
CA PRO A 441 -10.04 28.03 29.37
C PRO A 441 -9.81 27.18 28.12
N VAL A 442 -9.07 26.07 28.20
CA VAL A 442 -8.71 25.20 27.08
C VAL A 442 -9.43 23.84 27.20
N PRO A 443 -10.72 23.74 26.81
CA PRO A 443 -11.50 22.53 26.96
C PRO A 443 -10.92 21.34 26.18
N VAL A 444 -11.15 20.13 26.73
CA VAL A 444 -10.94 18.86 26.02
C VAL A 444 -12.30 18.31 25.59
N PHE A 445 -12.44 18.09 24.28
CA PHE A 445 -13.59 17.50 23.64
C PHE A 445 -13.42 15.98 23.52
N GLU A 446 -14.50 15.21 23.68
CA GLU A 446 -14.50 13.74 23.63
C GLU A 446 -15.77 13.21 22.97
N TRP A 447 -15.67 12.15 22.15
CA TRP A 447 -16.77 11.52 21.43
C TRP A 447 -16.54 10.04 21.11
N THR A 448 -17.58 9.32 20.69
CA THR A 448 -17.47 7.91 20.27
C THR A 448 -16.94 7.76 18.84
N VAL A 449 -16.23 6.66 18.56
CA VAL A 449 -15.88 6.25 17.19
C VAL A 449 -17.15 6.12 16.33
N ALA A 450 -17.08 6.55 15.07
CA ALA A 450 -18.10 6.31 14.05
C ALA A 450 -17.58 5.44 12.90
N GLY A 451 -18.40 4.50 12.44
CA GLY A 451 -18.12 3.70 11.24
C GLY A 451 -18.16 4.53 9.95
N ASN A 452 -17.38 4.09 8.95
CA ASN A 452 -17.20 4.78 7.67
C ASN A 452 -16.77 6.26 7.80
N THR A 453 -15.81 6.53 8.70
CA THR A 453 -15.21 7.85 8.89
C THR A 453 -13.83 7.92 8.23
N ASP A 454 -13.57 8.99 7.48
CA ASP A 454 -12.23 9.44 7.07
C ASP A 454 -11.73 10.52 8.05
N HIS A 455 -12.57 11.51 8.35
CA HIS A 455 -12.33 12.53 9.37
C HIS A 455 -13.59 12.98 10.09
N TYR A 456 -13.43 13.59 11.27
CA TYR A 456 -14.49 14.29 11.99
C TYR A 456 -14.42 15.80 11.78
N GLU A 457 -15.59 16.44 11.75
CA GLU A 457 -15.75 17.86 12.02
C GLU A 457 -16.27 18.07 13.44
N LEU A 458 -15.68 19.02 14.16
CA LEU A 458 -16.05 19.40 15.53
C LEU A 458 -16.46 20.88 15.54
N GLU A 459 -17.47 21.23 16.32
CA GLU A 459 -17.88 22.62 16.57
C GLU A 459 -18.16 22.85 18.06
N ALA A 460 -17.83 24.05 18.53
CA ALA A 460 -18.37 24.61 19.76
C ALA A 460 -18.90 26.02 19.49
N LEU A 461 -20.10 26.29 19.99
CA LEU A 461 -20.86 27.52 19.81
C LEU A 461 -21.12 28.17 21.17
N SER A 462 -21.33 29.49 21.22
CA SER A 462 -21.80 30.15 22.44
C SER A 462 -23.28 29.85 22.66
N ALA A 463 -23.62 29.28 23.82
CA ALA A 463 -25.01 28.97 24.20
C ALA A 463 -25.90 30.22 24.27
N THR A 464 -25.30 31.41 24.48
CA THR A 464 -26.00 32.69 24.61
C THR A 464 -26.33 33.34 23.27
N THR A 465 -25.53 33.11 22.23
CA THR A 465 -25.63 33.85 20.94
C THR A 465 -25.76 32.97 19.71
N GLY A 466 -25.52 31.67 19.82
CA GLY A 466 -25.42 30.74 18.68
C GLY A 466 -24.20 30.99 17.78
N ALA A 467 -23.31 31.92 18.13
CA ALA A 467 -22.10 32.20 17.35
C ALA A 467 -21.11 31.04 17.47
N LEU A 468 -20.47 30.67 16.35
CA LEU A 468 -19.39 29.70 16.32
C LEU A 468 -18.17 30.26 17.05
N VAL A 469 -17.70 29.54 18.08
CA VAL A 469 -16.55 29.93 18.93
C VAL A 469 -15.32 29.11 18.57
N TYR A 470 -15.51 27.82 18.26
CA TYR A 470 -14.44 26.91 17.86
C TYR A 470 -14.92 25.95 16.78
N ALA A 471 -14.02 25.59 15.86
CA ALA A 471 -14.28 24.59 14.84
C ALA A 471 -13.00 23.85 14.45
N GLN A 472 -13.16 22.56 14.13
CA GLN A 472 -12.20 21.77 13.39
C GLN A 472 -12.91 21.04 12.24
N ARG A 473 -12.18 20.74 11.18
CA ARG A 473 -12.74 20.24 9.90
C ARG A 473 -12.01 19.03 9.31
N ALA A 474 -10.96 18.54 9.96
CA ALA A 474 -10.12 17.45 9.45
C ALA A 474 -9.43 16.71 10.62
N LEU A 475 -10.22 16.28 11.61
CA LEU A 475 -9.74 15.47 12.73
C LEU A 475 -9.69 14.01 12.27
N PRO A 476 -8.56 13.28 12.31
CA PRO A 476 -8.48 11.92 11.77
C PRO A 476 -9.54 10.96 12.34
N ALA A 477 -10.01 9.98 11.56
CA ALA A 477 -10.98 8.96 12.00
C ALA A 477 -10.60 8.21 13.30
N THR A 478 -9.30 8.13 13.61
CA THR A 478 -8.76 7.53 14.85
C THR A 478 -8.79 8.45 16.06
N GLN A 479 -9.08 9.75 15.89
CA GLN A 479 -9.16 10.73 16.96
C GLN A 479 -10.56 10.80 17.56
N VAL A 480 -10.68 10.40 18.83
CA VAL A 480 -11.91 10.48 19.65
C VAL A 480 -11.84 11.56 20.75
N THR A 481 -10.68 12.20 20.91
CA THR A 481 -10.43 13.24 21.92
C THR A 481 -9.64 14.40 21.31
N HIS A 482 -10.01 15.65 21.59
CA HIS A 482 -9.32 16.84 21.07
C HIS A 482 -9.26 17.97 22.09
N GLN A 483 -8.06 18.38 22.49
CA GLN A 483 -7.85 19.59 23.28
C GLN A 483 -7.92 20.83 22.37
N ALA A 484 -8.66 21.85 22.80
CA ALA A 484 -8.77 23.11 22.08
C ALA A 484 -7.40 23.76 21.84
N GLN A 485 -7.20 24.35 20.66
CA GLN A 485 -5.97 25.05 20.30
C GLN A 485 -5.98 26.56 20.66
N GLN A 486 -7.06 27.04 21.25
CA GLN A 486 -7.25 28.42 21.68
C GLN A 486 -8.01 28.46 23.03
N GLN A 487 -7.84 29.55 23.77
CA GLN A 487 -8.61 29.81 24.98
C GLN A 487 -10.04 30.25 24.63
N PHE A 488 -11.02 29.69 25.35
CA PHE A 488 -12.39 30.13 25.37
C PHE A 488 -12.54 31.31 26.36
N PRO A 489 -13.37 32.33 26.06
CA PRO A 489 -13.73 33.36 27.03
C PRO A 489 -14.68 32.79 28.10
N GLU A 490 -14.91 33.54 29.18
CA GLU A 490 -15.93 33.18 30.16
C GLU A 490 -17.35 33.16 29.57
N GLY A 491 -18.20 32.29 30.12
CA GLY A 491 -19.58 32.10 29.67
C GLY A 491 -19.90 30.64 29.35
N SER A 492 -21.07 30.42 28.72
CA SER A 492 -21.60 29.08 28.42
C SER A 492 -21.52 28.74 26.93
N PHE A 493 -21.25 27.47 26.65
CA PHE A 493 -20.98 26.93 25.33
C PHE A 493 -21.68 25.59 25.12
N GLU A 494 -21.96 25.26 23.87
CA GLU A 494 -22.46 23.94 23.44
C GLU A 494 -21.55 23.38 22.35
N ALA A 495 -21.25 22.08 22.39
CA ALA A 495 -20.39 21.41 21.43
C ALA A 495 -21.04 20.19 20.78
N ARG A 496 -20.64 19.90 19.54
CA ARG A 496 -21.11 18.80 18.71
C ARG A 496 -20.04 18.35 17.71
N VAL A 497 -20.14 17.12 17.24
CA VAL A 497 -19.23 16.49 16.28
C VAL A 497 -20.02 15.74 15.21
N ARG A 498 -19.43 15.55 14.03
CA ARG A 498 -19.93 14.65 12.98
C ARG A 498 -18.76 13.98 12.27
N SER A 499 -18.99 12.78 11.74
CA SER A 499 -18.07 12.10 10.81
C SER A 499 -18.29 12.56 9.37
N VAL A 500 -17.25 12.41 8.55
CA VAL A 500 -17.24 12.61 7.11
C VAL A 500 -16.57 11.39 6.47
N ALA A 501 -17.17 10.85 5.41
CA ALA A 501 -16.62 9.74 4.62
C ALA A 501 -15.57 10.25 3.62
N ALA A 502 -14.76 9.33 3.06
CA ALA A 502 -13.71 9.67 2.10
C ALA A 502 -14.22 10.30 0.78
N ASP A 503 -15.50 10.12 0.45
CA ASP A 503 -16.19 10.77 -0.67
C ASP A 503 -16.68 12.22 -0.36
N GLY A 504 -16.50 12.69 0.88
CA GLY A 504 -16.93 14.00 1.35
C GLY A 504 -18.36 14.06 1.93
N THR A 505 -19.08 12.95 1.94
CA THR A 505 -20.43 12.85 2.54
C THR A 505 -20.35 12.92 4.04
N MET A 506 -21.32 13.56 4.67
CA MET A 506 -21.30 13.94 6.08
C MET A 506 -22.43 13.26 6.82
N SER A 507 -22.14 12.73 8.01
CA SER A 507 -23.20 12.28 8.92
C SER A 507 -24.02 13.47 9.44
N ALA A 508 -25.20 13.16 10.01
CA ALA A 508 -25.87 14.13 10.88
C ALA A 508 -24.98 14.49 12.07
N TRP A 509 -25.20 15.67 12.65
CA TRP A 509 -24.50 16.08 13.87
C TRP A 509 -24.91 15.21 15.07
N SER A 510 -23.96 15.01 15.97
CA SER A 510 -24.16 14.40 17.29
C SER A 510 -25.22 15.12 18.13
N ASN A 511 -25.53 14.53 19.28
CA ASN A 511 -26.07 15.29 20.40
C ASN A 511 -25.19 16.51 20.74
N LEU A 512 -25.80 17.54 21.31
CA LEU A 512 -25.09 18.65 21.94
C LEU A 512 -24.62 18.24 23.34
N VAL A 513 -23.47 18.75 23.78
CA VAL A 513 -23.02 18.77 25.18
C VAL A 513 -22.75 20.21 25.62
N SER A 514 -23.12 20.57 26.86
CA SER A 514 -23.06 21.95 27.34
C SER A 514 -22.05 22.12 28.49
N PHE A 515 -21.25 23.18 28.43
CA PHE A 515 -20.22 23.51 29.42
C PHE A 515 -20.07 25.02 29.62
N SER A 516 -19.28 25.45 30.59
CA SER A 516 -18.96 26.88 30.81
C SER A 516 -17.56 27.09 31.35
N ILE A 517 -16.97 28.25 31.04
CA ILE A 517 -15.66 28.70 31.55
C ILE A 517 -15.87 29.78 32.63
N ASP A 518 -15.17 29.65 33.77
CA ASP A 518 -15.18 30.56 34.93
C ASP A 518 -13.80 30.50 35.60
N ILE A 519 -13.05 31.62 35.63
CA ILE A 519 -11.64 31.64 36.05
C ILE A 519 -11.41 32.66 37.18
N PRO A 520 -11.51 32.24 38.46
CA PRO A 520 -11.44 33.16 39.59
C PRO A 520 -10.14 33.97 39.65
N ALA A 521 -10.30 35.29 39.80
CA ALA A 521 -9.20 36.26 39.80
C ALA A 521 -8.17 36.04 40.95
N PRO A 522 -6.91 36.49 40.80
CA PRO A 522 -5.85 36.18 41.76
C PRO A 522 -6.02 36.91 43.10
N PRO A 523 -5.61 36.30 44.24
CA PRO A 523 -5.54 36.98 45.52
C PRO A 523 -4.40 38.00 45.56
N GLN A 524 -4.44 38.90 46.53
CA GLN A 524 -3.42 39.92 46.75
C GLN A 524 -2.04 39.28 47.05
N PRO A 525 -0.98 39.56 46.25
CA PRO A 525 0.37 39.05 46.50
C PRO A 525 1.08 39.82 47.64
N VAL A 526 2.19 39.26 48.12
CA VAL A 526 3.01 39.83 49.20
C VAL A 526 4.43 40.11 48.69
N ILE A 527 4.85 41.38 48.73
CA ILE A 527 6.24 41.80 48.49
C ILE A 527 7.05 41.72 49.79
N ILE A 528 8.27 41.19 49.71
CA ILE A 528 9.09 40.82 50.88
C ILE A 528 10.50 41.46 50.89
N ALA A 529 10.94 42.05 49.78
CA ALA A 529 12.23 42.72 49.65
C ALA A 529 12.15 43.89 48.66
N PRO A 530 13.04 44.91 48.76
CA PRO A 530 14.06 45.12 49.80
C PRO A 530 13.47 45.71 51.10
N THR A 531 14.28 45.75 52.16
CA THR A 531 13.89 46.26 53.49
C THR A 531 15.03 46.99 54.18
N GLY A 532 14.75 48.15 54.81
CA GLY A 532 15.75 48.91 55.57
C GLY A 532 16.74 49.68 54.70
N ASN A 533 17.93 49.97 55.22
CA ASN A 533 18.97 50.70 54.50
C ASN A 533 19.82 49.73 53.65
N ILE A 534 19.97 50.02 52.36
CA ILE A 534 20.87 49.31 51.44
C ILE A 534 21.95 50.27 50.90
N ALA A 535 23.20 49.79 50.86
CA ALA A 535 24.36 50.58 50.40
C ALA A 535 24.63 50.43 48.88
N GLU A 536 23.81 49.63 48.19
CA GLU A 536 23.89 49.38 46.76
C GLU A 536 22.75 50.12 46.03
N PRO A 537 23.02 50.87 44.94
CA PRO A 537 21.99 51.64 44.22
C PRO A 537 21.07 50.77 43.33
N PHE A 538 21.20 49.44 43.39
CA PHE A 538 20.58 48.46 42.49
C PHE A 538 19.61 47.52 43.24
N PRO A 539 18.45 48.02 43.74
CA PRO A 539 17.58 47.24 44.61
C PRO A 539 17.01 45.98 43.93
N THR A 540 17.02 44.88 44.69
CA THR A 540 16.36 43.61 44.34
C THR A 540 15.01 43.52 45.05
N PHE A 541 13.95 43.39 44.25
CA PHE A 541 12.57 43.20 44.70
C PHE A 541 12.19 41.72 44.62
N GLN A 542 11.46 41.21 45.60
CA GLN A 542 10.99 39.82 45.65
C GLN A 542 9.58 39.74 46.22
N TRP A 543 8.77 38.78 45.74
CA TRP A 543 7.40 38.56 46.20
C TRP A 543 6.99 37.09 46.16
N LEU A 544 5.90 36.75 46.86
CA LEU A 544 5.36 35.39 46.92
C LEU A 544 4.38 35.11 45.76
N GLN A 545 4.29 33.86 45.34
CA GLN A 545 3.33 33.40 44.32
C GLN A 545 1.90 33.52 44.82
N ALA A 546 1.02 34.11 44.02
CA ALA A 546 -0.42 34.13 44.28
C ALA A 546 -1.13 32.96 43.56
N GLY A 547 -2.25 32.50 44.11
CA GLY A 547 -3.12 31.52 43.43
C GLY A 547 -3.65 32.07 42.11
N ASN A 548 -3.81 31.21 41.10
CA ASN A 548 -4.31 31.56 39.76
C ASN A 548 -3.48 32.63 38.99
N ALA A 549 -2.33 33.07 39.52
CA ALA A 549 -1.53 34.14 38.92
C ALA A 549 -0.54 33.63 37.86
N THR A 550 -0.60 34.23 36.67
CA THR A 550 0.29 33.98 35.54
C THR A 550 1.42 35.01 35.44
N SER A 551 1.17 36.25 35.89
CA SER A 551 2.12 37.37 35.80
C SER A 551 1.85 38.45 36.84
N TYR A 552 2.81 39.36 37.02
CA TYR A 552 2.81 40.40 38.04
C TYR A 552 3.09 41.80 37.46
N SER A 553 2.82 42.83 38.26
CA SER A 553 3.30 44.20 38.05
C SER A 553 3.91 44.77 39.32
N LEU A 554 5.06 45.43 39.19
CA LEU A 554 5.80 46.08 40.29
C LEU A 554 5.73 47.61 40.11
N TRP A 555 5.52 48.34 41.21
CA TRP A 555 5.51 49.80 41.26
C TRP A 555 6.45 50.25 42.38
N VAL A 556 7.37 51.19 42.10
CA VAL A 556 8.24 51.82 43.12
C VAL A 556 8.23 53.33 43.00
N ASN A 557 7.99 54.01 44.13
CA ASN A 557 8.05 55.47 44.27
C ASN A 557 9.25 55.89 45.13
N ASP A 558 9.85 57.01 44.77
CA ASP A 558 10.57 57.87 45.70
C ASP A 558 9.58 58.45 46.73
N PHE A 559 9.87 58.32 48.02
CA PHE A 559 8.97 58.71 49.10
C PHE A 559 8.88 60.23 49.29
N ASN A 560 10.00 60.94 49.14
CA ASN A 560 10.10 62.36 49.46
C ASN A 560 9.52 63.25 48.34
N THR A 561 9.62 62.81 47.10
CA THR A 561 9.08 63.49 45.90
C THR A 561 7.75 62.91 45.43
N GLY A 562 7.37 61.73 45.90
CA GLY A 562 6.21 60.96 45.42
C GLY A 562 6.35 60.44 43.99
N LYS A 563 7.51 60.64 43.34
CA LYS A 563 7.73 60.32 41.93
C LYS A 563 7.89 58.81 41.74
N ARG A 564 7.16 58.24 40.80
CA ARG A 564 7.37 56.85 40.36
C ARG A 564 8.72 56.72 39.66
N VAL A 565 9.60 55.90 40.22
CA VAL A 565 10.96 55.62 39.71
C VAL A 565 11.02 54.30 38.95
N ILE A 566 10.24 53.29 39.37
CA ILE A 566 10.14 51.99 38.69
C ILE A 566 8.67 51.66 38.43
N TYR A 567 8.38 51.17 37.23
CA TYR A 567 7.11 50.51 36.92
C TYR A 567 7.38 49.36 35.96
N ARG A 568 6.97 48.14 36.34
CA ARG A 568 7.14 46.90 35.57
C ARG A 568 5.79 46.19 35.46
N THR A 569 5.56 45.50 34.36
CA THR A 569 4.29 44.83 34.04
C THR A 569 4.57 43.55 33.28
N SER A 570 3.69 42.54 33.41
CA SER A 570 3.86 41.22 32.80
C SER A 570 5.16 40.52 33.23
N GLU A 571 5.58 40.75 34.48
CA GLU A 571 6.73 40.06 35.08
C GLU A 571 6.28 38.66 35.50
N ASN A 572 6.82 37.61 34.87
CA ASN A 572 6.45 36.21 35.17
C ASN A 572 7.36 35.58 36.24
N ALA A 573 8.42 36.27 36.66
CA ALA A 573 9.30 35.87 37.74
C ALA A 573 8.79 36.42 39.09
N LEU A 574 9.20 35.79 40.20
CA LEU A 574 8.91 36.22 41.57
C LEU A 574 9.93 37.23 42.13
N SER A 575 10.82 37.74 41.27
CA SER A 575 11.90 38.64 41.62
C SER A 575 12.30 39.56 40.47
N TYR A 576 12.62 40.81 40.76
CA TYR A 576 13.13 41.79 39.80
C TYR A 576 14.33 42.55 40.39
N VAL A 577 15.45 42.58 39.68
CA VAL A 577 16.63 43.40 40.02
C VAL A 577 16.58 44.69 39.19
N HIS A 578 16.66 45.84 39.82
CA HIS A 578 16.74 47.11 39.11
C HIS A 578 18.19 47.45 38.75
N PHE A 579 18.45 47.69 37.47
CA PHE A 579 19.78 47.86 36.89
C PHE A 579 20.16 49.33 36.61
N ASP A 580 19.19 50.26 36.67
CA ASP A 580 19.49 51.68 36.67
C ASP A 580 19.78 52.11 38.12
N PRO A 581 20.87 52.85 38.39
CA PRO A 581 21.23 53.22 39.75
C PRO A 581 20.24 54.25 40.28
N LEU A 582 19.50 53.89 41.33
CA LEU A 582 18.76 54.88 42.11
C LEU A 582 19.75 55.73 42.92
N LYS A 583 19.42 57.00 43.12
CA LYS A 583 20.20 57.91 43.98
C LYS A 583 19.83 57.73 45.45
N ASP A 584 20.61 58.30 46.34
CA ASP A 584 20.37 58.24 47.78
C ASP A 584 19.01 58.86 48.14
N GLY A 585 18.24 58.17 48.99
CA GLY A 585 16.85 58.54 49.25
C GLY A 585 16.02 57.42 49.88
N THR A 586 14.75 57.71 50.16
CA THR A 586 13.78 56.76 50.72
C THR A 586 12.78 56.34 49.65
N TYR A 587 12.43 55.05 49.60
CA TYR A 587 11.63 54.45 48.54
C TYR A 587 10.54 53.52 49.09
N ARG A 588 9.41 53.41 48.37
CA ARG A 588 8.30 52.48 48.67
C ARG A 588 7.94 51.63 47.46
N ALA A 589 7.71 50.33 47.66
CA ALA A 589 7.42 49.37 46.58
C ALA A 589 6.14 48.54 46.83
N TRP A 590 5.37 48.28 45.76
CA TRP A 590 4.13 47.50 45.72
C TRP A 590 4.14 46.50 44.57
N VAL A 591 3.46 45.35 44.70
CA VAL A 591 3.24 44.37 43.63
C VAL A 591 1.77 43.97 43.50
N ARG A 592 1.30 43.60 42.30
CA ARG A 592 -0.01 42.96 42.05
C ARG A 592 0.09 41.82 41.04
N ALA A 593 -0.86 40.90 41.07
CA ALA A 593 -0.92 39.69 40.25
C ALA A 593 -2.03 39.75 39.17
N PHE A 594 -1.96 38.89 38.16
CA PHE A 594 -2.92 38.77 37.04
C PHE A 594 -3.18 37.29 36.70
N ASN A 595 -4.41 36.90 36.35
CA ASN A 595 -4.75 35.53 35.89
C ASN A 595 -4.44 35.31 34.39
N THR A 596 -4.92 34.22 33.81
CA THR A 596 -4.83 33.93 32.36
C THR A 596 -5.62 34.91 31.49
N LEU A 597 -6.73 35.46 31.99
CA LEU A 597 -7.62 36.38 31.27
C LEU A 597 -7.18 37.85 31.37
N GLY A 598 -6.34 38.19 32.37
CA GLY A 598 -5.86 39.54 32.64
C GLY A 598 -6.55 40.24 33.82
N ASP A 599 -7.34 39.52 34.64
CA ASP A 599 -7.96 40.07 35.85
C ASP A 599 -6.91 40.33 36.92
N ALA A 600 -6.89 41.56 37.44
CA ALA A 600 -5.87 42.04 38.35
C ALA A 600 -6.27 41.86 39.82
N SER A 601 -5.35 41.35 40.64
CA SER A 601 -5.45 41.42 42.10
C SER A 601 -5.39 42.88 42.60
N PRO A 602 -5.81 43.14 43.84
CA PRO A 602 -5.37 44.32 44.58
C PRO A 602 -3.84 44.41 44.64
N TRP A 603 -3.30 45.63 44.75
CA TRP A 603 -1.89 45.85 45.08
C TRP A 603 -1.59 45.38 46.51
N SER A 604 -0.39 44.84 46.73
CA SER A 604 0.14 44.43 48.03
C SER A 604 0.17 45.57 49.06
N THR A 605 0.40 45.23 50.33
CA THR A 605 1.03 46.19 51.25
C THR A 605 2.40 46.62 50.72
N PHE A 606 2.87 47.82 51.06
CA PHE A 606 4.19 48.28 50.61
C PHE A 606 5.32 47.83 51.54
N VAL A 607 6.51 47.67 50.97
CA VAL A 607 7.78 47.71 51.72
C VAL A 607 8.43 49.09 51.56
N GLU A 608 9.19 49.51 52.57
CA GLU A 608 9.93 50.78 52.60
C GLU A 608 11.43 50.50 52.85
N PHE A 609 12.28 51.23 52.13
CA PHE A 609 13.75 51.07 52.17
C PHE A 609 14.45 52.41 51.88
N THR A 610 15.75 52.50 52.17
CA THR A 610 16.59 53.66 51.83
C THR A 610 17.87 53.27 51.11
N ILE A 611 18.40 54.17 50.29
CA ILE A 611 19.67 54.05 49.59
C ILE A 611 20.63 55.12 50.11
N ASP A 612 21.90 54.76 50.32
CA ASP A 612 22.99 55.61 50.82
C ASP A 612 24.32 55.11 50.25
N THR A 613 24.89 55.78 49.24
CA THR A 613 25.99 55.27 48.40
C THR A 613 27.32 56.05 48.58
N PRO A 614 28.36 55.44 49.19
CA PRO A 614 29.63 56.12 49.43
C PRO A 614 30.44 56.36 48.14
N VAL A 615 31.39 57.30 48.18
CA VAL A 615 32.37 57.52 47.10
C VAL A 615 33.17 56.22 46.84
N PRO A 616 33.43 55.81 45.58
CA PRO A 616 34.09 54.54 45.31
C PRO A 616 35.59 54.53 45.65
N ASP A 617 36.04 53.39 46.20
CA ASP A 617 37.44 53.05 46.37
C ASP A 617 38.20 52.86 45.03
N GLN A 618 39.51 52.65 45.12
CA GLN A 618 40.36 52.35 43.97
C GLN A 618 40.13 50.92 43.46
N PRO A 619 39.66 50.72 42.20
CA PRO A 619 39.58 49.38 41.63
C PRO A 619 40.97 48.84 41.27
N ILE A 620 41.12 47.50 41.28
CA ILE A 620 42.33 46.79 40.89
C ILE A 620 42.03 45.96 39.65
N ILE A 621 42.81 46.10 38.58
CA ILE A 621 42.72 45.22 37.40
C ILE A 621 43.35 43.87 37.75
N THR A 622 42.61 42.79 37.45
CA THR A 622 42.93 41.40 37.83
C THR A 622 43.07 40.46 36.63
N ALA A 623 42.61 40.87 35.45
CA ALA A 623 42.77 40.12 34.20
C ALA A 623 42.93 41.06 32.99
N PRO A 624 43.50 40.60 31.86
CA PRO A 624 43.92 39.22 31.57
C PRO A 624 45.17 38.80 32.36
N ALA A 625 45.35 37.49 32.56
CA ALA A 625 46.65 36.95 32.99
C ALA A 625 47.74 37.30 31.96
N THR A 626 49.01 37.29 32.39
CA THR A 626 50.15 37.64 31.52
C THR A 626 51.24 36.57 31.59
N PRO A 627 51.68 36.00 30.45
CA PRO A 627 51.12 36.18 29.10
C PRO A 627 49.70 35.61 28.95
N THR A 628 48.98 36.03 27.90
CA THR A 628 47.65 35.52 27.52
C THR A 628 47.60 35.11 26.05
N THR A 629 47.17 33.87 25.78
CA THR A 629 46.93 33.32 24.44
C THR A 629 45.64 33.80 23.78
N ASN A 630 44.75 34.46 24.53
CA ASN A 630 43.53 35.04 23.97
C ASN A 630 43.85 36.40 23.31
N LEU A 631 43.68 36.49 21.99
CA LEU A 631 43.82 37.73 21.20
C LEU A 631 42.72 38.77 21.49
N ALA A 632 41.58 38.38 22.04
CA ALA A 632 40.53 39.30 22.51
C ALA A 632 40.36 39.16 24.03
N PRO A 633 41.36 39.58 24.84
CA PRO A 633 41.33 39.40 26.28
C PRO A 633 40.26 40.30 26.92
N ARG A 634 39.52 39.75 27.88
CA ARG A 634 38.67 40.58 28.76
C ARG A 634 39.55 41.26 29.80
N ILE A 635 39.42 42.57 29.91
CA ILE A 635 40.03 43.33 31.00
C ILE A 635 39.04 43.32 32.16
N VAL A 636 39.44 42.74 33.29
CA VAL A 636 38.58 42.53 34.46
C VAL A 636 39.18 43.25 35.65
N TRP A 637 38.34 43.81 36.52
CA TRP A 637 38.75 44.50 37.73
C TRP A 637 37.90 44.12 38.93
N THR A 638 38.30 44.58 40.12
CA THR A 638 37.50 44.43 41.34
C THR A 638 36.20 45.24 41.25
N GLU A 639 35.08 44.53 41.41
CA GLU A 639 33.76 45.11 41.60
C GLU A 639 33.70 45.89 42.92
N LEU A 640 32.97 47.00 42.95
CA LEU A 640 32.87 47.89 44.10
C LEU A 640 31.40 48.27 44.29
N ALA A 641 30.84 47.96 45.46
CA ALA A 641 29.38 47.99 45.72
C ALA A 641 28.72 49.37 45.49
N SER A 642 29.46 50.47 45.64
CA SER A 642 28.95 51.82 45.44
C SER A 642 29.15 52.39 44.02
N VAL A 643 29.71 51.62 43.07
CA VAL A 643 29.93 52.10 41.70
C VAL A 643 28.69 51.97 40.84
N ALA A 644 28.26 53.08 40.26
CA ALA A 644 27.27 53.11 39.18
C ALA A 644 27.92 52.88 37.80
N ARG A 645 29.15 53.38 37.58
CA ARG A 645 29.85 53.30 36.28
C ARG A 645 31.38 53.40 36.37
N TYR A 646 32.09 52.89 35.37
CA TYR A 646 33.55 52.90 35.26
C TYR A 646 34.06 53.67 34.01
N ASP A 647 35.29 54.21 34.08
CA ASP A 647 36.08 54.66 32.92
C ASP A 647 37.31 53.74 32.76
N LEU A 648 37.71 53.41 31.51
CA LEU A 648 38.84 52.51 31.18
C LEU A 648 39.79 53.13 30.14
N TRP A 649 41.10 52.90 30.31
CA TRP A 649 42.19 53.31 29.41
C TRP A 649 43.12 52.12 29.15
N VAL A 650 43.53 51.88 27.90
CA VAL A 650 44.60 50.93 27.54
C VAL A 650 45.58 51.54 26.52
N ASP A 651 46.88 51.39 26.75
CA ASP A 651 47.97 51.65 25.81
C ASP A 651 48.47 50.34 25.17
N TYR A 652 48.77 50.33 23.87
CA TYR A 652 49.49 49.23 23.21
C TYR A 652 50.98 49.58 23.11
N ARG A 653 51.80 48.94 23.95
CA ARG A 653 53.23 49.23 24.12
C ARG A 653 54.08 48.73 22.96
N SER A 654 53.93 47.48 22.52
CA SER A 654 54.77 46.92 21.46
C SER A 654 54.58 47.62 20.10
N GLY A 655 53.41 48.18 19.83
CA GLY A 655 53.15 49.02 18.65
C GLY A 655 53.25 50.53 18.88
N GLY A 656 53.66 50.98 20.07
CA GLY A 656 53.86 52.41 20.38
C GLY A 656 52.60 53.29 20.37
N LYS A 657 51.40 52.73 20.59
CA LYS A 657 50.12 53.46 20.51
C LYS A 657 49.55 53.77 21.91
N PRO A 658 49.68 55.00 22.43
CA PRO A 658 48.97 55.41 23.65
C PRO A 658 47.47 55.58 23.37
N GLN A 659 46.63 55.38 24.39
CA GLN A 659 45.17 55.40 24.26
C GLN A 659 44.64 54.53 23.11
N PHE A 660 45.25 53.36 22.91
CA PHE A 660 44.82 52.36 21.93
C PHE A 660 43.37 51.91 22.19
N ILE A 661 42.94 51.94 23.45
CA ILE A 661 41.55 51.79 23.87
C ILE A 661 41.24 52.88 24.90
N ARG A 662 40.11 53.57 24.73
CA ARG A 662 39.59 54.53 25.71
C ARG A 662 38.07 54.42 25.76
N GLN A 663 37.53 54.16 26.94
CA GLN A 663 36.10 53.95 27.18
C GLN A 663 35.66 54.74 28.41
N GLN A 664 34.42 55.24 28.40
CA GLN A 664 33.87 56.05 29.48
C GLN A 664 32.40 55.75 29.73
N ASN A 665 31.96 55.95 30.98
CA ASN A 665 30.61 55.60 31.43
C ASN A 665 30.20 54.15 31.12
N LEU A 666 31.16 53.22 31.19
CA LEU A 666 30.84 51.78 31.23
C LEU A 666 29.93 51.55 32.44
N THR A 667 28.86 50.77 32.33
CA THR A 667 28.00 50.45 33.49
C THR A 667 28.79 49.70 34.58
N ALA A 668 28.18 49.45 35.74
CA ALA A 668 28.81 48.80 36.90
C ALA A 668 29.38 47.37 36.67
N SER A 669 29.38 46.86 35.43
CA SER A 669 30.11 45.66 35.03
C SER A 669 31.59 45.74 35.40
N LYS A 670 32.04 44.80 36.24
CA LYS A 670 33.46 44.61 36.66
C LYS A 670 34.45 44.21 35.54
N TYR A 671 34.08 44.36 34.27
CA TYR A 671 34.92 44.00 33.13
C TYR A 671 34.55 44.77 31.86
N TRP A 672 35.47 44.77 30.91
CA TRP A 672 35.27 45.23 29.54
C TRP A 672 35.83 44.24 28.52
N TYR A 673 35.29 44.28 27.30
CA TYR A 673 35.62 43.37 26.21
C TYR A 673 35.46 44.09 24.86
N ASP A 674 36.49 44.01 24.01
CA ASP A 674 36.38 44.29 22.58
C ASP A 674 36.17 42.98 21.83
N PRO A 675 35.21 42.87 20.89
CA PRO A 675 35.15 41.75 19.95
C PRO A 675 36.31 41.76 18.93
N THR A 676 37.04 42.87 18.79
CA THR A 676 38.18 43.01 17.88
C THR A 676 39.43 42.33 18.45
N ALA A 677 40.08 41.48 17.65
CA ALA A 677 41.35 40.89 18.03
C ALA A 677 42.45 41.95 18.17
N LEU A 678 43.05 42.02 19.36
CA LEU A 678 44.19 42.87 19.67
C LEU A 678 45.48 42.19 19.14
N PRO A 679 46.43 42.94 18.55
CA PRO A 679 47.73 42.38 18.12
C PRO A 679 48.53 41.76 19.27
N GLN A 680 49.34 40.74 18.95
CA GLN A 680 50.32 40.13 19.85
C GLN A 680 51.31 41.19 20.38
N GLY A 681 51.77 41.05 21.64
CA GLY A 681 52.69 41.96 22.31
C GLY A 681 52.10 42.62 23.57
N ARG A 682 52.78 43.67 24.06
CA ARG A 682 52.59 44.24 25.41
C ARG A 682 51.60 45.39 25.44
N TYR A 683 50.83 45.47 26.52
CA TYR A 683 49.81 46.47 26.81
C TYR A 683 49.95 47.02 28.25
N THR A 684 49.34 48.17 28.52
CA THR A 684 49.16 48.69 29.89
C THR A 684 47.76 49.29 30.04
N ALA A 685 47.04 48.95 31.11
CA ALA A 685 45.66 49.37 31.36
C ALA A 685 45.47 50.08 32.72
N TRP A 686 44.43 50.91 32.80
CA TRP A 686 43.94 51.59 34.01
C TRP A 686 42.41 51.73 34.00
N VAL A 687 41.77 51.64 35.17
CA VAL A 687 40.31 51.79 35.32
C VAL A 687 39.96 52.61 36.59
N ARG A 688 38.81 53.30 36.63
CA ARG A 688 38.27 53.99 37.83
C ARG A 688 36.76 53.85 37.95
N GLY A 689 36.23 53.83 39.18
CA GLY A 689 34.78 53.81 39.46
C GLY A 689 34.18 55.19 39.75
N ILE A 690 32.86 55.31 39.57
CA ILE A 690 32.06 56.53 39.79
C ILE A 690 30.70 56.12 40.41
N ASN A 691 30.25 56.75 41.49
CA ASN A 691 29.00 56.37 42.19
C ASN A 691 27.71 56.94 41.53
N ALA A 692 26.55 56.62 42.11
CA ALA A 692 25.24 57.11 41.69
C ALA A 692 25.08 58.64 41.83
N ASN A 693 25.92 59.28 42.65
CA ASN A 693 25.99 60.74 42.84
C ASN A 693 26.95 61.45 41.88
N ASP A 694 27.50 60.74 40.90
CA ASP A 694 28.43 61.24 39.89
C ASP A 694 29.85 61.56 40.42
N GLU A 695 30.18 61.07 41.61
CA GLU A 695 31.48 61.27 42.29
C GLU A 695 32.48 60.18 41.86
N ALA A 696 33.63 60.60 41.32
CA ALA A 696 34.63 59.71 40.73
C ALA A 696 35.75 59.34 41.71
N GLY A 697 35.96 58.04 41.91
CA GLY A 697 37.10 57.48 42.63
C GLY A 697 38.43 57.56 41.84
N PRO A 698 39.55 57.18 42.48
CA PRO A 698 40.87 57.21 41.86
C PRO A 698 41.04 56.16 40.75
N TRP A 699 41.96 56.42 39.83
CA TRP A 699 42.44 55.43 38.84
C TRP A 699 43.22 54.31 39.52
N SER A 700 43.05 53.08 39.03
CA SER A 700 43.77 51.88 39.44
C SER A 700 45.30 52.03 39.33
N PRO A 701 46.08 51.16 39.99
CA PRO A 701 47.46 50.92 39.60
C PRO A 701 47.56 50.57 38.10
N ALA A 702 48.73 50.83 37.50
CA ALA A 702 49.00 50.48 36.11
C ALA A 702 49.16 48.96 35.96
N TYR A 703 48.28 48.32 35.18
CA TYR A 703 48.31 46.89 34.96
C TYR A 703 48.89 46.57 33.57
N SER A 704 50.04 45.90 33.51
CA SER A 704 50.68 45.52 32.25
C SER A 704 50.47 44.04 31.95
N PHE A 705 50.14 43.72 30.70
CA PHE A 705 49.98 42.34 30.22
C PHE A 705 50.57 42.16 28.82
N GLU A 706 50.90 40.92 28.47
CA GLU A 706 51.44 40.52 27.18
C GLU A 706 50.48 39.52 26.51
N ILE A 707 50.06 39.81 25.29
CA ILE A 707 49.33 38.87 24.44
C ILE A 707 50.38 38.05 23.69
N ASP A 708 50.35 36.74 23.84
CA ASP A 708 51.32 35.82 23.23
C ASP A 708 50.63 34.50 22.89
N LEU A 709 50.68 34.08 21.63
CA LEU A 709 50.09 32.82 21.20
C LEU A 709 51.12 31.69 21.29
N GLU A 710 50.66 30.51 21.70
CA GLU A 710 51.45 29.30 21.60
C GLU A 710 51.10 28.55 20.31
N PRO A 711 52.05 27.82 19.72
CA PRO A 711 51.78 26.92 18.61
C PRO A 711 50.66 25.90 18.92
N PRO A 712 49.95 25.39 17.91
CA PRO A 712 48.98 24.33 18.08
C PRO A 712 49.55 23.09 18.78
N THR A 713 48.69 22.45 19.58
CA THR A 713 48.99 21.11 20.10
C THR A 713 49.01 20.07 18.96
N THR A 714 49.62 18.91 19.20
CA THR A 714 49.75 17.85 18.20
C THR A 714 48.45 17.06 18.04
N PRO A 715 47.73 17.16 16.90
CA PRO A 715 46.55 16.32 16.64
C PRO A 715 46.91 14.84 16.55
N GLN A 716 45.97 13.96 16.91
CA GLN A 716 46.15 12.51 16.82
C GLN A 716 45.32 11.94 15.67
N MET A 717 45.95 11.17 14.79
CA MET A 717 45.24 10.46 13.70
C MET A 717 44.36 9.35 14.28
N THR A 718 43.10 9.31 13.85
CA THR A 718 42.07 8.34 14.27
C THR A 718 41.54 7.50 13.10
N GLY A 719 42.02 7.76 11.88
CA GLY A 719 41.61 7.07 10.67
C GLY A 719 42.59 7.32 9.52
N PRO A 720 42.57 6.49 8.47
CA PRO A 720 41.43 5.67 8.09
C PRO A 720 41.30 4.34 8.86
N VAL A 721 40.07 3.84 8.94
CA VAL A 721 39.70 2.51 9.44
C VAL A 721 38.66 1.89 8.52
N GLY A 722 38.69 0.56 8.36
CA GLY A 722 37.67 -0.18 7.63
C GLY A 722 36.34 -0.25 8.38
N ALA A 723 35.31 -0.80 7.75
CA ALA A 723 33.95 -0.89 8.32
C ALA A 723 33.88 -1.60 9.70
N ASN A 724 34.81 -2.51 9.97
CA ASN A 724 34.94 -3.25 11.24
C ASN A 724 35.95 -2.63 12.21
N GLY A 725 36.37 -1.37 12.00
CA GLY A 725 37.41 -0.69 12.80
C GLY A 725 38.86 -1.13 12.53
N GLY A 726 39.07 -2.08 11.62
CA GLY A 726 40.40 -2.60 11.27
C GLY A 726 41.27 -1.62 10.48
N LEU A 727 42.59 -1.79 10.56
CA LEU A 727 43.58 -0.97 9.85
C LEU A 727 43.86 -1.43 8.40
N THR A 728 43.17 -2.47 7.94
CA THR A 728 43.16 -2.91 6.53
C THR A 728 41.84 -2.52 5.89
N LEU A 729 41.90 -1.84 4.75
CA LEU A 729 40.74 -1.24 4.09
C LEU A 729 40.49 -1.82 2.69
N ILE A 730 39.28 -2.34 2.50
CA ILE A 730 38.75 -2.78 1.19
C ILE A 730 38.25 -1.62 0.31
N THR A 731 38.64 -0.38 0.61
CA THR A 731 38.30 0.79 -0.21
C THR A 731 39.55 1.56 -0.61
N ALA A 732 39.65 1.84 -1.91
CA ALA A 732 40.71 2.64 -2.49
C ALA A 732 40.57 4.16 -2.24
N ASN A 733 39.42 4.66 -1.75
CA ASN A 733 39.21 6.10 -1.49
C ASN A 733 39.02 6.45 0.01
N PRO A 734 39.99 6.08 0.88
CA PRO A 734 39.82 6.16 2.33
C PRO A 734 39.59 7.58 2.86
N THR A 735 38.85 7.67 3.96
CA THR A 735 38.67 8.91 4.73
C THR A 735 39.64 8.95 5.91
N PHE A 736 40.58 9.87 5.83
CA PHE A 736 41.50 10.22 6.91
C PHE A 736 40.74 11.03 7.96
N THR A 737 40.93 10.73 9.25
CA THR A 737 40.30 11.44 10.37
C THR A 737 41.29 11.66 11.50
N TRP A 738 41.10 12.71 12.29
CA TRP A 738 41.96 13.04 13.43
C TRP A 738 41.22 13.78 14.54
N SER A 739 41.82 13.82 15.73
CA SER A 739 41.35 14.64 16.84
C SER A 739 41.48 16.14 16.52
N THR A 740 40.62 16.96 17.11
CA THR A 740 40.89 18.39 17.20
C THR A 740 42.19 18.63 17.96
N ALA A 741 42.96 19.64 17.55
CA ALA A 741 44.08 20.19 18.31
C ALA A 741 43.71 21.55 18.90
N ASP A 742 44.07 21.78 20.16
CA ASP A 742 43.93 23.11 20.78
C ASP A 742 44.73 24.15 20.00
N ARG A 743 44.14 25.35 19.89
CA ARG A 743 44.63 26.52 19.13
C ARG A 743 44.60 26.35 17.60
N ALA A 744 44.16 25.21 17.05
CA ALA A 744 44.10 24.99 15.60
C ALA A 744 43.00 25.82 14.90
N VAL A 745 43.32 26.35 13.71
CA VAL A 745 42.38 26.99 12.77
C VAL A 745 42.28 26.19 11.47
N TYR A 746 43.35 25.50 11.09
CA TYR A 746 43.35 24.54 9.99
C TYR A 746 44.43 23.46 10.19
N TYR A 747 44.38 22.43 9.34
CA TYR A 747 45.25 21.26 9.39
C TYR A 747 45.99 21.03 8.07
N ASP A 748 47.14 20.40 8.22
CA ASP A 748 48.06 19.99 7.17
C ASP A 748 48.10 18.45 7.18
N LEU A 749 47.65 17.79 6.11
CA LEU A 749 47.67 16.32 5.96
C LEU A 749 48.80 15.89 5.00
N TRP A 750 49.49 14.81 5.36
CA TRP A 750 50.55 14.15 4.58
C TRP A 750 50.34 12.63 4.62
N VAL A 751 50.36 11.96 3.46
CA VAL A 751 50.30 10.49 3.34
C VAL A 751 51.36 10.01 2.35
N ASN A 752 52.03 8.89 2.68
CA ASN A 752 52.93 8.13 1.80
C ASN A 752 52.36 6.73 1.54
N ASN A 753 52.55 6.19 0.34
CA ASN A 753 52.53 4.74 0.12
C ASN A 753 53.94 4.21 0.41
N VAL A 754 54.04 3.18 1.26
CA VAL A 754 55.30 2.55 1.66
C VAL A 754 55.71 1.47 0.67
N THR A 755 54.76 0.64 0.22
CA THR A 755 54.98 -0.47 -0.73
C THR A 755 55.56 0.00 -2.07
N THR A 756 55.20 1.18 -2.55
CA THR A 756 55.74 1.80 -3.78
C THR A 756 56.82 2.85 -3.52
N GLY A 757 57.11 3.15 -2.25
CA GLY A 757 57.99 4.26 -1.85
C GLY A 757 57.46 5.67 -2.17
N GLN A 758 56.23 5.81 -2.67
CA GLN A 758 55.69 7.09 -3.11
C GLN A 758 55.37 8.03 -1.94
N VAL A 759 56.21 9.04 -1.74
CA VAL A 759 55.96 10.12 -0.78
C VAL A 759 54.89 11.09 -1.25
N GLN A 760 54.13 11.65 -0.30
CA GLN A 760 53.10 12.69 -0.52
C GLN A 760 52.00 12.31 -1.53
N ILE A 761 51.68 11.01 -1.68
CA ILE A 761 50.57 10.52 -2.51
C ILE A 761 49.22 11.16 -2.14
N VAL A 762 49.06 11.58 -0.87
CA VAL A 762 48.13 12.65 -0.50
C VAL A 762 48.89 13.74 0.24
N ARG A 763 48.83 14.97 -0.26
CA ARG A 763 49.23 16.18 0.48
C ARG A 763 48.10 17.21 0.39
N LYS A 764 47.66 17.74 1.52
CA LYS A 764 46.67 18.81 1.62
C LYS A 764 47.06 19.81 2.70
N THR A 765 46.90 21.09 2.39
CA THR A 765 47.04 22.22 3.30
C THR A 765 45.66 22.82 3.59
N ASP A 766 45.57 23.71 4.58
CA ASP A 766 44.40 24.58 4.80
C ASP A 766 43.07 23.85 5.09
N LEU A 767 43.13 22.59 5.55
CA LEU A 767 41.96 21.78 5.87
C LEU A 767 41.29 22.29 7.15
N LYS A 768 40.08 22.83 7.06
CA LYS A 768 39.33 23.37 8.22
C LYS A 768 38.48 22.33 8.95
N ALA A 769 38.30 21.15 8.37
CA ALA A 769 37.66 20.00 8.99
C ALA A 769 38.72 19.03 9.54
N THR A 770 38.36 18.24 10.55
CA THR A 770 39.19 17.17 11.13
C THR A 770 39.12 15.85 10.35
N GLN A 771 38.76 15.92 9.07
CA GLN A 771 38.66 14.78 8.17
C GLN A 771 38.91 15.18 6.71
N PHE A 772 39.38 14.22 5.91
CA PHE A 772 39.55 14.37 4.46
C PHE A 772 39.38 13.02 3.76
N GLN A 773 38.49 12.93 2.77
CA GLN A 773 38.37 11.76 1.91
C GLN A 773 39.32 11.88 0.71
N SER A 774 40.02 10.79 0.36
CA SER A 774 40.87 10.77 -0.83
C SER A 774 40.04 11.01 -2.10
N LEU A 775 40.41 12.02 -2.88
CA LEU A 775 39.75 12.37 -4.15
C LEU A 775 40.22 11.50 -5.33
N THR A 776 41.21 10.64 -5.09
CA THR A 776 41.78 9.69 -6.06
C THR A 776 41.93 8.35 -5.38
N ASN A 777 41.68 7.26 -6.12
CA ASN A 777 41.95 5.92 -5.63
C ASN A 777 43.44 5.78 -5.31
N LEU A 778 43.72 5.34 -4.09
CA LEU A 778 45.03 4.92 -3.62
C LEU A 778 45.16 3.41 -3.92
N PRO A 779 46.25 2.96 -4.56
CA PRO A 779 46.45 1.55 -4.88
C PRO A 779 46.58 0.66 -3.62
N GLN A 780 46.47 -0.66 -3.82
CA GLN A 780 46.77 -1.66 -2.80
C GLN A 780 48.18 -1.47 -2.20
N GLY A 781 48.33 -1.83 -0.91
CA GLY A 781 49.61 -1.79 -0.19
C GLY A 781 49.55 -1.03 1.15
N ASP A 782 50.72 -0.86 1.76
CA ASP A 782 50.92 -0.24 3.07
C ASP A 782 51.11 1.26 2.98
N TYR A 783 50.56 1.98 3.96
CA TYR A 783 50.54 3.43 4.01
C TYR A 783 51.00 3.97 5.37
N ARG A 784 51.59 5.17 5.33
CA ARG A 784 51.91 5.98 6.51
C ARG A 784 51.31 7.37 6.35
N ALA A 785 50.58 7.84 7.35
CA ALA A 785 49.92 9.14 7.35
C ALA A 785 50.27 9.96 8.61
N TRP A 786 50.30 11.28 8.44
CA TRP A 786 50.57 12.28 9.47
C TRP A 786 49.68 13.50 9.27
N VAL A 787 49.29 14.14 10.35
CA VAL A 787 48.60 15.44 10.33
C VAL A 787 49.21 16.40 11.33
N ARG A 788 49.21 17.70 11.04
CA ARG A 788 49.56 18.77 11.99
C ARG A 788 48.54 19.90 11.93
N ALA A 789 48.51 20.74 12.96
CA ALA A 789 47.65 21.91 13.03
C ALA A 789 48.42 23.22 12.78
N VAL A 790 47.70 24.28 12.43
CA VAL A 790 48.20 25.67 12.31
C VAL A 790 47.22 26.62 13.01
N ASN A 791 47.72 27.59 13.80
CA ASN A 791 46.88 28.50 14.58
C ASN A 791 46.49 29.80 13.83
N ALA A 792 45.75 30.68 14.50
CA ALA A 792 45.28 31.96 13.95
C ALA A 792 46.40 32.97 13.61
N ALA A 793 47.59 32.82 14.19
CA ALA A 793 48.78 33.62 13.86
C ALA A 793 49.61 33.01 12.72
N GLY A 794 49.25 31.82 12.21
CA GLY A 794 50.02 31.07 11.22
C GLY A 794 51.13 30.21 11.80
N GLU A 795 51.20 30.06 13.14
CA GLU A 795 52.20 29.22 13.80
C GLU A 795 51.83 27.74 13.64
N VAL A 796 52.83 26.93 13.33
CA VAL A 796 52.66 25.55 12.88
C VAL A 796 53.02 24.59 14.00
N GLY A 797 52.07 23.74 14.39
CA GLY A 797 52.28 22.69 15.39
C GLY A 797 53.08 21.51 14.84
N ALA A 798 53.50 20.62 15.73
CA ALA A 798 54.20 19.39 15.36
C ALA A 798 53.29 18.41 14.59
N TRP A 799 53.89 17.52 13.81
CA TRP A 799 53.21 16.40 13.18
C TRP A 799 52.76 15.36 14.21
N SER A 800 51.63 14.71 13.94
CA SER A 800 51.12 13.57 14.69
C SER A 800 52.13 12.42 14.74
N ASN A 801 51.89 11.48 15.65
CA ASN A 801 52.46 10.14 15.53
C ASN A 801 52.11 9.53 14.16
N VAL A 802 52.96 8.64 13.65
CA VAL A 802 52.74 7.98 12.35
C VAL A 802 51.57 7.01 12.42
N TYR A 803 50.53 7.28 11.63
CA TYR A 803 49.39 6.38 11.49
C TYR A 803 49.66 5.38 10.37
N LYS A 804 49.56 4.07 10.68
CA LYS A 804 49.81 2.97 9.73
C LYS A 804 48.49 2.31 9.36
N PHE A 805 48.27 2.07 8.07
CA PHE A 805 47.13 1.31 7.56
C PHE A 805 47.53 0.63 6.25
N SER A 806 46.77 -0.36 5.80
CA SER A 806 46.90 -0.95 4.47
C SER A 806 45.60 -0.87 3.68
N ILE A 807 45.71 -0.82 2.35
CA ILE A 807 44.61 -1.01 1.42
C ILE A 807 44.76 -2.41 0.84
N ASP A 808 43.69 -3.20 0.93
CA ASP A 808 43.63 -4.57 0.43
C ASP A 808 42.34 -4.76 -0.36
N ASP A 809 42.47 -4.77 -1.70
CA ASP A 809 41.38 -4.81 -2.66
C ASP A 809 41.29 -6.25 -3.20
N PRO A 810 40.33 -7.07 -2.73
CA PRO A 810 40.37 -8.51 -2.95
C PRO A 810 40.29 -8.88 -4.43
N THR A 811 41.10 -9.85 -4.86
CA THR A 811 41.10 -10.35 -6.23
C THR A 811 39.70 -10.86 -6.62
N PRO A 812 39.11 -10.44 -7.76
CA PRO A 812 37.76 -10.84 -8.11
C PRO A 812 37.60 -12.33 -8.40
N SER A 813 36.39 -12.83 -8.15
CA SER A 813 35.96 -14.17 -8.53
C SER A 813 35.89 -14.34 -10.05
N VAL A 814 36.03 -15.59 -10.52
CA VAL A 814 35.88 -15.93 -11.94
C VAL A 814 34.40 -15.86 -12.32
N PRO A 815 33.97 -14.99 -13.25
CA PRO A 815 32.54 -14.87 -13.55
C PRO A 815 32.01 -16.07 -14.35
N VAL A 816 30.74 -16.39 -14.11
CA VAL A 816 30.01 -17.47 -14.78
C VAL A 816 28.91 -16.88 -15.65
N PHE A 817 28.88 -17.20 -16.95
CA PHE A 817 27.84 -16.71 -17.86
C PHE A 817 26.46 -17.29 -17.53
N THR A 818 25.46 -16.40 -17.47
CA THR A 818 24.04 -16.71 -17.24
C THR A 818 23.18 -16.54 -18.50
N GLY A 819 23.72 -15.91 -19.54
CA GLY A 819 23.05 -15.71 -20.83
C GLY A 819 23.96 -15.08 -21.90
N PRO A 820 23.49 -14.97 -23.17
CA PRO A 820 22.11 -15.22 -23.60
C PRO A 820 21.76 -16.72 -23.59
N LYS A 821 20.57 -17.08 -23.11
CA LYS A 821 20.08 -18.46 -23.19
C LYS A 821 19.64 -18.76 -24.61
N ALA A 822 20.04 -19.92 -25.13
CA ALA A 822 19.51 -20.44 -26.38
C ALA A 822 18.01 -20.78 -26.25
N ASN A 823 17.27 -20.65 -27.34
CA ASN A 823 15.90 -21.14 -27.45
C ASN A 823 15.86 -22.69 -27.52
N PRO A 824 14.68 -23.34 -27.54
CA PRO A 824 14.58 -24.80 -27.64
C PRO A 824 15.20 -25.43 -28.91
N ALA A 825 15.50 -24.64 -29.94
CA ALA A 825 16.22 -25.08 -31.15
C ALA A 825 17.76 -24.93 -31.03
N GLY A 826 18.29 -24.51 -29.87
CA GLY A 826 19.71 -24.37 -29.61
C GLY A 826 20.35 -23.09 -30.15
N VAL A 827 19.54 -22.07 -30.49
CA VAL A 827 20.01 -20.83 -31.14
C VAL A 827 19.53 -19.56 -30.43
N VAL A 828 20.21 -18.45 -30.70
CA VAL A 828 19.88 -17.11 -30.19
C VAL A 828 19.40 -16.24 -31.36
N ALA A 829 18.11 -15.89 -31.34
CA ALA A 829 17.38 -15.32 -32.49
C ALA A 829 17.55 -13.80 -32.67
N THR A 830 18.75 -13.26 -32.41
CA THR A 830 19.04 -11.83 -32.55
C THR A 830 20.51 -11.57 -32.88
N ALA A 831 20.75 -10.59 -33.76
CA ALA A 831 22.11 -10.14 -34.11
C ALA A 831 22.79 -9.35 -32.97
N THR A 832 22.02 -8.85 -32.00
CA THR A 832 22.50 -8.01 -30.89
C THR A 832 22.17 -8.66 -29.54
N PRO A 833 22.76 -9.82 -29.22
CA PRO A 833 22.50 -10.50 -27.95
C PRO A 833 23.03 -9.73 -26.75
N MET A 834 22.38 -9.91 -25.61
CA MET A 834 22.89 -9.50 -24.30
C MET A 834 23.58 -10.67 -23.61
N PHE A 835 24.89 -10.56 -23.44
CA PHE A 835 25.65 -11.44 -22.56
C PHE A 835 25.45 -11.00 -21.11
N THR A 836 25.32 -11.95 -20.19
CA THR A 836 25.20 -11.71 -18.74
C THR A 836 26.02 -12.72 -17.98
N TRP A 837 26.54 -12.34 -16.82
CA TRP A 837 27.32 -13.21 -15.95
C TRP A 837 27.16 -12.83 -14.47
N THR A 838 27.66 -13.67 -13.56
CA THR A 838 27.64 -13.46 -12.11
C THR A 838 28.98 -13.88 -11.48
N GLY A 839 29.34 -13.29 -10.34
CA GLY A 839 30.47 -13.74 -9.51
C GLY A 839 30.35 -13.30 -8.05
N ASP A 840 30.88 -14.11 -7.13
CA ASP A 840 30.74 -13.94 -5.68
C ASP A 840 31.52 -12.74 -5.13
N ILE A 841 32.73 -12.52 -5.66
CA ILE A 841 33.54 -11.31 -5.44
C ILE A 841 33.58 -10.55 -6.76
N LYS A 842 32.98 -9.36 -6.80
CA LYS A 842 32.77 -8.58 -8.02
C LYS A 842 34.00 -7.77 -8.42
N GLY A 843 34.17 -7.56 -9.71
CA GLY A 843 35.13 -6.57 -10.23
C GLY A 843 34.49 -5.18 -10.25
N THR A 844 35.34 -4.14 -10.28
CA THR A 844 34.91 -2.78 -10.65
C THR A 844 34.77 -2.60 -12.16
N SER A 845 35.31 -3.54 -12.95
CA SER A 845 34.98 -3.71 -14.37
C SER A 845 35.22 -5.14 -14.83
N TYR A 846 34.78 -5.47 -16.04
CA TYR A 846 34.92 -6.79 -16.66
C TYR A 846 35.59 -6.69 -18.03
N ASP A 847 36.44 -7.66 -18.31
CA ASP A 847 37.21 -7.83 -19.54
C ASP A 847 36.56 -8.94 -20.37
N LEU A 848 35.77 -8.57 -21.39
CA LEU A 848 34.96 -9.44 -22.25
C LEU A 848 35.62 -9.66 -23.63
N TRP A 849 35.62 -10.91 -24.08
CA TRP A 849 36.20 -11.35 -25.35
C TRP A 849 35.23 -12.33 -26.03
N ILE A 850 34.84 -12.04 -27.28
CA ILE A 850 34.06 -12.94 -28.14
C ILE A 850 34.85 -13.29 -29.41
N ASP A 851 34.89 -14.58 -29.73
CA ASP A 851 35.40 -15.15 -30.98
C ASP A 851 34.27 -15.60 -31.90
N ASP A 852 34.45 -15.47 -33.21
CA ASP A 852 33.65 -16.14 -34.23
C ASP A 852 34.32 -17.46 -34.63
N LYS A 853 33.69 -18.58 -34.27
CA LYS A 853 34.19 -19.93 -34.54
C LYS A 853 33.80 -20.45 -35.92
N SER A 854 32.74 -19.94 -36.55
CA SER A 854 32.36 -20.36 -37.91
C SER A 854 33.38 -19.93 -38.95
N ILE A 855 33.96 -18.72 -38.81
CA ILE A 855 34.98 -18.20 -39.73
C ILE A 855 36.40 -18.15 -39.13
N GLY A 856 36.60 -18.69 -37.92
CA GLY A 856 37.89 -18.74 -37.24
C GLY A 856 38.49 -17.37 -36.88
N LYS A 857 37.65 -16.33 -36.74
CA LYS A 857 38.07 -14.96 -36.48
C LYS A 857 37.99 -14.65 -34.99
N SER A 858 39.14 -14.56 -34.33
CA SER A 858 39.19 -14.17 -32.92
C SER A 858 38.95 -12.68 -32.68
N GLN A 859 38.47 -12.34 -31.48
CA GLN A 859 38.22 -10.97 -31.01
C GLN A 859 37.30 -10.16 -31.95
N VAL A 860 36.19 -10.76 -32.42
CA VAL A 860 35.14 -10.01 -33.15
C VAL A 860 34.49 -8.95 -32.29
N ILE A 861 34.39 -9.20 -30.98
CA ILE A 861 34.06 -8.19 -29.96
C ILE A 861 35.09 -8.31 -28.84
N ARG A 862 35.62 -7.16 -28.40
CA ARG A 862 36.59 -7.06 -27.32
C ARG A 862 36.35 -5.78 -26.53
N SER A 863 35.81 -5.91 -25.33
CA SER A 863 35.65 -4.79 -24.38
C SER A 863 36.48 -5.06 -23.14
N LYS A 864 37.36 -4.13 -22.75
CA LYS A 864 38.27 -4.31 -21.61
C LYS A 864 37.78 -3.70 -20.30
N THR A 865 36.69 -2.94 -20.36
CA THR A 865 36.21 -2.06 -19.30
C THR A 865 34.69 -2.02 -19.32
N VAL A 866 34.05 -3.20 -19.32
CA VAL A 866 32.59 -3.28 -19.14
C VAL A 866 32.29 -2.95 -17.66
N PRO A 867 31.49 -1.93 -17.34
CA PRO A 867 31.27 -1.51 -15.95
C PRO A 867 30.25 -2.38 -15.19
N GLU A 868 29.48 -3.18 -15.92
CA GLU A 868 28.35 -3.96 -15.41
C GLU A 868 28.55 -5.46 -15.64
N GLU A 869 27.72 -6.28 -14.98
CA GLU A 869 27.66 -7.73 -15.14
C GLU A 869 26.91 -8.18 -16.43
N SER A 870 26.81 -7.28 -17.41
CA SER A 870 26.18 -7.52 -18.69
C SER A 870 26.89 -6.78 -19.84
N TYR A 871 26.68 -7.27 -21.07
CA TYR A 871 27.09 -6.56 -22.28
C TYR A 871 26.10 -6.84 -23.41
N VAL A 872 25.38 -5.80 -23.84
CA VAL A 872 24.58 -5.81 -25.06
C VAL A 872 25.51 -5.57 -26.25
N VAL A 873 25.51 -6.48 -27.23
CA VAL A 873 26.21 -6.27 -28.50
C VAL A 873 25.58 -5.09 -29.24
N PRO A 874 26.32 -4.00 -29.56
CA PRO A 874 25.76 -2.85 -30.25
C PRO A 874 25.45 -3.20 -31.72
N THR A 875 24.45 -2.53 -32.30
CA THR A 875 24.03 -2.75 -33.70
C THR A 875 25.16 -2.54 -34.72
N SER A 876 26.15 -1.69 -34.42
CA SER A 876 27.35 -1.48 -35.24
C SER A 876 28.37 -2.63 -35.17
N GLN A 877 28.16 -3.61 -34.28
CA GLN A 877 28.95 -4.84 -34.14
C GLN A 877 28.03 -6.08 -34.16
N SER A 878 26.86 -5.96 -34.81
CA SER A 878 25.86 -7.03 -34.95
C SER A 878 26.48 -8.34 -35.45
N LEU A 879 26.19 -9.43 -34.74
CA LEU A 879 26.69 -10.76 -35.04
C LEU A 879 25.95 -11.35 -36.25
N SER A 880 26.69 -12.05 -37.11
CA SER A 880 26.14 -12.82 -38.24
C SER A 880 25.65 -14.19 -37.78
N GLU A 881 25.04 -14.98 -38.66
CA GLU A 881 24.44 -16.30 -38.35
C GLU A 881 25.50 -17.40 -38.16
N HIS A 882 26.36 -17.21 -37.18
CA HIS A 882 27.55 -18.01 -36.90
C HIS A 882 27.55 -18.56 -35.46
N ILE A 883 28.52 -19.45 -35.19
CA ILE A 883 28.83 -19.95 -33.85
C ILE A 883 29.88 -19.03 -33.22
N TYR A 884 29.59 -18.49 -32.05
CA TYR A 884 30.47 -17.63 -31.28
C TYR A 884 30.88 -18.30 -29.97
N THR A 885 32.07 -17.98 -29.45
CA THR A 885 32.47 -18.35 -28.08
C THR A 885 32.91 -17.11 -27.33
N ALA A 886 32.35 -16.90 -26.14
CA ALA A 886 32.67 -15.79 -25.25
C ALA A 886 33.47 -16.25 -24.02
N TRP A 887 34.34 -15.36 -23.55
CA TRP A 887 35.03 -15.43 -22.27
C TRP A 887 34.93 -14.08 -21.57
N VAL A 888 34.76 -14.09 -20.25
CA VAL A 888 34.81 -12.89 -19.42
C VAL A 888 35.68 -13.12 -18.20
N ARG A 889 36.30 -12.07 -17.68
CA ARG A 889 36.97 -12.05 -16.37
C ARG A 889 36.72 -10.72 -15.67
N ALA A 890 36.68 -10.74 -14.35
CA ALA A 890 36.49 -9.54 -13.54
C ALA A 890 37.84 -8.86 -13.24
N VAL A 891 37.81 -7.56 -12.98
CA VAL A 891 38.96 -6.70 -12.67
C VAL A 891 38.64 -5.83 -11.47
N ASN A 892 39.47 -5.83 -10.42
CA ASN A 892 39.27 -4.95 -9.25
C ASN A 892 39.81 -3.53 -9.48
N ALA A 893 39.67 -2.64 -8.48
CA ALA A 893 40.11 -1.24 -8.60
C ALA A 893 41.63 -1.12 -8.75
N SER A 894 42.37 -2.10 -8.24
CA SER A 894 43.83 -2.22 -8.28
C SER A 894 44.35 -2.81 -9.60
N GLY A 895 43.46 -3.29 -10.47
CA GLY A 895 43.82 -3.82 -11.79
C GLY A 895 44.19 -5.31 -11.81
N GLU A 896 43.98 -6.03 -10.71
CA GLU A 896 44.09 -7.49 -10.70
C GLU A 896 42.94 -8.12 -11.48
N TYR A 897 43.23 -9.21 -12.18
CA TYR A 897 42.25 -9.94 -12.98
C TYR A 897 41.90 -11.28 -12.34
N SER A 898 40.62 -11.63 -12.35
CA SER A 898 40.24 -13.04 -12.19
C SER A 898 40.83 -13.88 -13.34
N SER A 899 40.85 -15.20 -13.16
CA SER A 899 40.98 -16.10 -14.30
C SER A 899 39.80 -15.93 -15.26
N TRP A 900 39.98 -16.31 -16.53
CA TRP A 900 38.89 -16.32 -17.52
C TRP A 900 37.81 -17.33 -17.14
N SER A 901 36.56 -16.98 -17.44
CA SER A 901 35.41 -17.87 -17.35
C SER A 901 35.60 -19.16 -18.15
N ALA A 902 34.76 -20.16 -17.89
CA ALA A 902 34.55 -21.23 -18.86
C ALA A 902 34.12 -20.64 -20.24
N PRO A 903 34.49 -21.27 -21.37
CA PRO A 903 34.06 -20.85 -22.70
C PRO A 903 32.54 -20.97 -22.86
N TYR A 904 31.86 -19.86 -23.14
CA TYR A 904 30.42 -19.82 -23.36
C TYR A 904 30.10 -19.76 -24.86
N THR A 905 29.63 -20.86 -25.42
CA THR A 905 29.39 -20.98 -26.87
C THR A 905 27.91 -20.79 -27.19
N ILE A 906 27.60 -19.95 -28.19
CA ILE A 906 26.26 -19.71 -28.71
C ILE A 906 26.23 -19.82 -30.24
N ARG A 907 25.08 -20.11 -30.82
CA ARG A 907 24.80 -19.97 -32.26
C ARG A 907 23.79 -18.86 -32.47
N ILE A 908 24.09 -17.93 -33.37
CA ILE A 908 23.17 -16.92 -33.86
C ILE A 908 22.46 -17.49 -35.10
N ASP A 909 21.15 -17.29 -35.17
CA ASP A 909 20.28 -17.84 -36.22
C ASP A 909 19.02 -16.97 -36.26
N ILE A 910 18.86 -16.14 -37.28
CA ILE A 910 17.96 -14.97 -37.24
C ILE A 910 16.82 -15.21 -38.23
N PRO A 911 15.56 -15.33 -37.77
CA PRO A 911 14.45 -15.60 -38.67
C PRO A 911 14.32 -14.54 -39.77
N ASN A 912 14.05 -14.99 -40.99
CA ASN A 912 13.64 -14.10 -42.07
C ASN A 912 12.31 -13.42 -41.70
N PRO A 913 12.13 -12.14 -42.01
CA PRO A 913 10.90 -11.43 -41.66
C PRO A 913 9.74 -11.89 -42.54
N SER A 914 8.54 -11.89 -41.99
CA SER A 914 7.32 -12.19 -42.73
C SER A 914 7.00 -11.11 -43.76
N THR A 915 6.24 -11.47 -44.80
CA THR A 915 5.78 -10.50 -45.80
C THR A 915 4.63 -9.67 -45.21
N PRO A 916 4.74 -8.32 -45.19
CA PRO A 916 3.71 -7.49 -44.56
C PRO A 916 2.39 -7.49 -45.34
N GLU A 917 1.27 -7.56 -44.61
CA GLU A 917 -0.04 -7.24 -45.14
C GLU A 917 -0.31 -5.74 -45.01
N ILE A 918 -0.69 -5.08 -46.10
CA ILE A 918 -1.00 -3.66 -46.12
C ILE A 918 -2.41 -3.44 -45.54
N LEU A 919 -2.52 -2.61 -44.51
CA LEU A 919 -3.78 -2.21 -43.87
C LEU A 919 -4.32 -0.87 -44.38
N ASN A 920 -3.45 0.13 -44.59
CA ASN A 920 -3.81 1.48 -45.07
C ASN A 920 -2.66 2.16 -45.85
N PRO A 921 -2.92 3.24 -46.63
CA PRO A 921 -4.23 3.82 -46.93
C PRO A 921 -5.05 2.99 -47.94
N SER A 922 -6.33 3.35 -48.10
CA SER A 922 -7.18 2.84 -49.17
C SER A 922 -8.32 3.78 -49.54
N ASN A 923 -8.95 3.53 -50.69
CA ASN A 923 -9.98 4.36 -51.31
C ASN A 923 -9.43 5.75 -51.72
N THR A 924 -10.31 6.75 -51.82
CA THR A 924 -9.95 8.14 -52.12
C THR A 924 -9.80 8.93 -50.82
N ILE A 925 -8.69 9.63 -50.69
CA ILE A 925 -8.36 10.53 -49.58
C ILE A 925 -8.15 11.96 -50.10
N SER A 926 -8.39 12.97 -49.27
CA SER A 926 -8.02 14.38 -49.57
C SER A 926 -6.67 14.79 -48.96
N ASP A 927 -6.05 13.87 -48.22
CA ASP A 927 -4.76 14.05 -47.55
C ASP A 927 -3.60 13.79 -48.53
N THR A 928 -2.68 14.74 -48.64
CA THR A 928 -1.46 14.65 -49.47
C THR A 928 -0.27 14.04 -48.72
N THR A 929 -0.42 13.80 -47.42
CA THR A 929 0.59 13.26 -46.48
C THR A 929 0.15 11.92 -45.86
N PRO A 930 -0.27 10.93 -46.66
CA PRO A 930 -0.91 9.72 -46.17
C PRO A 930 -0.10 8.95 -45.13
N THR A 931 -0.81 8.40 -44.15
CA THR A 931 -0.27 7.37 -43.25
C THR A 931 -0.43 5.99 -43.87
N PHE A 932 0.69 5.32 -44.06
CA PHE A 932 0.79 3.91 -44.44
C PHE A 932 0.74 3.05 -43.18
N GLU A 933 0.01 1.94 -43.21
CA GLU A 933 -0.12 1.00 -42.08
C GLU A 933 -0.05 -0.44 -42.57
N TRP A 934 0.61 -1.32 -41.82
CA TRP A 934 0.83 -2.71 -42.19
C TRP A 934 1.13 -3.61 -40.97
N THR A 935 1.04 -4.93 -41.15
CA THR A 935 1.33 -5.91 -40.09
C THR A 935 2.82 -5.98 -39.72
N HIS A 936 3.11 -6.03 -38.42
CA HIS A 936 4.45 -6.13 -37.84
C HIS A 936 4.63 -7.44 -37.07
N ASP A 937 5.83 -8.05 -37.14
CA ASP A 937 6.11 -9.38 -36.58
C ASP A 937 7.20 -9.41 -35.48
N GLY A 938 7.76 -8.24 -35.11
CA GLY A 938 8.82 -8.13 -34.11
C GLY A 938 10.22 -8.58 -34.57
N THR A 939 10.35 -9.23 -35.73
CA THR A 939 11.64 -9.63 -36.32
C THR A 939 12.16 -8.62 -37.33
N ALA A 940 11.25 -7.87 -37.97
CA ALA A 940 11.55 -6.81 -38.91
C ALA A 940 12.03 -5.52 -38.21
N THR A 941 13.24 -5.06 -38.52
CA THR A 941 13.84 -3.83 -37.98
C THR A 941 13.80 -2.65 -38.95
N GLN A 942 13.49 -2.88 -40.23
CA GLN A 942 13.36 -1.86 -41.26
C GLN A 942 12.30 -2.28 -42.27
N TYR A 943 11.64 -1.31 -42.91
CA TYR A 943 10.71 -1.54 -44.01
C TYR A 943 11.06 -0.67 -45.23
N GLU A 944 10.71 -1.15 -46.41
CA GLU A 944 10.77 -0.39 -47.66
C GLU A 944 9.37 -0.32 -48.27
N ILE A 945 8.89 0.90 -48.51
CA ILE A 945 7.62 1.16 -49.21
C ILE A 945 7.96 1.64 -50.62
N LEU A 946 7.57 0.87 -51.64
CA LEU A 946 7.59 1.31 -53.03
C LEU A 946 6.22 1.88 -53.36
N VAL A 947 6.13 3.18 -53.61
CA VAL A 947 4.93 3.85 -54.11
C VAL A 947 5.14 4.21 -55.57
N ARG A 948 4.12 4.00 -56.40
CA ARG A 948 4.12 4.34 -57.83
C ARG A 948 2.96 5.28 -58.14
N ASP A 949 3.29 6.42 -58.75
CA ASP A 949 2.32 7.30 -59.38
C ASP A 949 1.86 6.65 -60.70
N LEU A 950 0.55 6.38 -60.84
CA LEU A 950 0.01 5.72 -62.04
C LEU A 950 -0.31 6.71 -63.17
N GLU A 951 -0.36 8.01 -62.88
CA GLU A 951 -0.65 9.06 -63.87
C GLU A 951 0.63 9.67 -64.44
N ARG A 952 1.67 9.78 -63.62
CA ARG A 952 3.00 10.33 -63.98
C ARG A 952 4.03 9.22 -64.26
N ALA A 953 3.67 7.97 -63.95
CA ALA A 953 4.49 6.75 -64.09
C ALA A 953 5.77 6.71 -63.23
N GLU A 954 5.92 7.60 -62.27
CA GLU A 954 7.07 7.73 -61.37
C GLU A 954 7.06 6.70 -60.23
N ASN A 955 8.24 6.25 -59.81
CA ASN A 955 8.43 5.37 -58.64
C ASN A 955 9.11 6.15 -57.51
N ILE A 956 8.53 6.10 -56.32
CA ILE A 956 9.01 6.71 -55.08
C ILE A 956 9.34 5.57 -54.11
N VAL A 957 10.58 5.51 -53.60
CA VAL A 957 10.99 4.53 -52.59
C VAL A 957 11.19 5.23 -51.25
N LEU A 958 10.48 4.75 -50.22
CA LEU A 958 10.58 5.23 -48.85
C LEU A 958 11.27 4.15 -48.01
N GLN A 959 12.44 4.48 -47.44
CA GLN A 959 13.11 3.64 -46.45
C GLN A 959 12.61 4.04 -45.06
N VAL A 960 11.99 3.10 -44.35
CA VAL A 960 11.38 3.33 -43.04
C VAL A 960 12.20 2.57 -41.99
N THR A 961 13.15 3.28 -41.40
CA THR A 961 14.03 2.82 -40.30
C THR A 961 13.59 3.36 -38.93
N SER A 962 12.43 4.01 -38.87
CA SER A 962 11.79 4.49 -37.64
C SER A 962 10.29 4.37 -37.84
N LEU A 963 9.64 3.67 -36.91
CA LEU A 963 8.27 3.15 -37.06
C LEU A 963 7.45 3.63 -35.87
N ASN A 964 6.19 3.99 -36.12
CA ASN A 964 5.19 3.98 -35.06
C ASN A 964 4.65 2.55 -34.95
N LEU A 965 4.39 2.07 -33.73
CA LEU A 965 3.79 0.76 -33.48
C LEU A 965 2.48 0.92 -32.71
N SER A 966 1.53 0.02 -32.93
CA SER A 966 0.33 -0.13 -32.10
C SER A 966 0.69 -0.56 -30.67
N PRO A 967 -0.18 -0.34 -29.67
CA PRO A 967 0.09 -0.74 -28.28
C PRO A 967 0.32 -2.25 -28.06
N ASP A 968 -0.16 -3.10 -28.97
CA ASP A 968 0.08 -4.55 -28.97
C ASP A 968 1.30 -4.99 -29.81
N GLY A 969 1.98 -4.03 -30.46
CA GLY A 969 3.15 -4.25 -31.30
C GLY A 969 2.88 -4.88 -32.68
N LYS A 970 1.63 -5.18 -33.06
CA LYS A 970 1.32 -5.97 -34.28
C LYS A 970 1.04 -5.15 -35.53
N VAL A 971 0.88 -3.84 -35.41
CA VAL A 971 0.72 -2.92 -36.55
C VAL A 971 1.83 -1.89 -36.51
N ALA A 972 2.51 -1.72 -37.64
CA ALA A 972 3.45 -0.63 -37.87
C ALA A 972 2.83 0.43 -38.79
N SER A 973 3.14 1.71 -38.53
CA SER A 973 2.71 2.81 -39.39
C SER A 973 3.79 3.86 -39.63
N TYR A 974 3.65 4.56 -40.75
CA TYR A 974 4.51 5.64 -41.20
C TYR A 974 3.70 6.72 -41.92
N THR A 975 3.71 7.94 -41.38
CA THR A 975 3.10 9.13 -42.00
C THR A 975 4.10 9.81 -42.92
N LEU A 976 3.68 10.10 -44.16
CA LEU A 976 4.50 10.83 -45.12
C LEU A 976 4.64 12.30 -44.68
N PRO A 977 5.85 12.87 -44.52
CA PRO A 977 6.00 14.26 -44.07
C PRO A 977 5.72 15.27 -45.20
N ASP A 978 5.24 16.48 -44.85
CA ASP A 978 4.86 17.57 -45.77
C ASP A 978 5.88 17.85 -46.88
N ALA A 979 7.18 17.79 -46.56
CA ALA A 979 8.28 18.00 -47.51
C ALA A 979 8.39 16.90 -48.60
N ARG A 980 7.53 15.87 -48.55
CA ARG A 980 7.36 14.81 -49.55
C ARG A 980 5.89 14.58 -49.92
N ALA A 981 4.99 15.51 -49.58
CA ALA A 981 3.57 15.41 -49.87
C ALA A 981 3.31 15.08 -51.35
N PHE A 982 2.42 14.11 -51.59
CA PHE A 982 2.06 13.68 -52.93
C PHE A 982 1.10 14.66 -53.60
N LEU A 983 1.11 14.66 -54.93
CA LEU A 983 0.16 15.44 -55.73
C LEU A 983 -1.20 14.71 -55.80
N PRO A 984 -2.29 15.41 -56.15
CA PRO A 984 -3.52 14.75 -56.58
C PRO A 984 -3.25 13.75 -57.72
N GLY A 985 -3.86 12.58 -57.62
CA GLY A 985 -3.68 11.49 -58.58
C GLY A 985 -3.80 10.10 -57.95
N THR A 986 -3.67 9.08 -58.81
CA THR A 986 -3.85 7.66 -58.48
C THR A 986 -2.52 6.99 -58.17
N TYR A 987 -2.40 6.38 -56.99
CA TYR A 987 -1.19 5.72 -56.52
C TYR A 987 -1.35 4.20 -56.36
N ARG A 988 -0.25 3.47 -56.43
CA ARG A 988 -0.15 2.05 -56.08
C ARG A 988 1.09 1.79 -55.28
N PHE A 989 1.02 1.02 -54.21
CA PHE A 989 2.17 0.74 -53.36
C PHE A 989 2.30 -0.72 -52.94
N TRP A 990 3.53 -1.06 -52.56
CA TRP A 990 3.98 -2.35 -52.04
C TRP A 990 4.85 -2.09 -50.80
N ILE A 991 4.87 -3.02 -49.86
CA ILE A 991 5.72 -2.97 -48.66
C ILE A 991 6.53 -4.27 -48.56
N ARG A 992 7.79 -4.19 -48.13
CA ARG A 992 8.57 -5.35 -47.68
C ARG A 992 9.32 -5.05 -46.39
N ALA A 993 9.49 -6.08 -45.57
CA ALA A 993 10.22 -6.04 -44.31
C ALA A 993 11.69 -6.43 -44.50
N PHE A 994 12.55 -6.02 -43.57
CA PHE A 994 13.95 -6.44 -43.45
C PHE A 994 14.25 -6.75 -41.97
N ASN A 995 14.90 -7.87 -41.69
CA ASN A 995 15.37 -8.18 -40.34
C ASN A 995 16.71 -7.49 -40.01
N ALA A 996 17.22 -7.72 -38.79
CA ALA A 996 18.43 -7.08 -38.26
C ALA A 996 19.72 -7.34 -39.07
N VAL A 997 19.74 -8.33 -39.96
CA VAL A 997 20.87 -8.63 -40.88
C VAL A 997 20.59 -8.24 -42.33
N GLY A 998 19.49 -7.54 -42.60
CA GLY A 998 19.15 -7.02 -43.93
C GLY A 998 18.59 -8.05 -44.90
N GLN A 999 18.20 -9.23 -44.44
CA GLN A 999 17.43 -10.18 -45.25
C GLN A 999 16.00 -9.65 -45.42
N SER A 1000 15.51 -9.52 -46.65
CA SER A 1000 14.20 -8.95 -46.93
C SER A 1000 13.11 -10.02 -47.11
N SER A 1001 11.90 -9.73 -46.64
CA SER A 1001 10.71 -10.49 -47.00
C SER A 1001 10.44 -10.43 -48.52
N SER A 1002 9.53 -11.26 -49.02
CA SER A 1002 8.89 -10.96 -50.30
C SER A 1002 8.07 -9.67 -50.19
N TRP A 1003 7.89 -8.96 -51.31
CA TRP A 1003 6.96 -7.84 -51.40
C TRP A 1003 5.52 -8.26 -51.10
N SER A 1004 4.77 -7.40 -50.44
CA SER A 1004 3.33 -7.52 -50.23
C SER A 1004 2.56 -7.63 -51.56
N SER A 1005 1.28 -8.01 -51.47
CA SER A 1005 0.32 -7.67 -52.51
C SER A 1005 0.26 -6.14 -52.70
N SER A 1006 -0.01 -5.67 -53.92
CA SER A 1006 -0.09 -4.24 -54.19
C SER A 1006 -1.43 -3.65 -53.75
N ARG A 1007 -1.45 -2.51 -53.06
CA ARG A 1007 -2.67 -1.75 -52.76
C ARG A 1007 -2.69 -0.43 -53.51
N SER A 1008 -3.86 0.06 -53.90
CA SER A 1008 -4.04 1.35 -54.60
C SER A 1008 -4.97 2.27 -53.83
N PHE A 1009 -4.69 3.58 -53.95
CA PHE A 1009 -5.46 4.67 -53.36
C PHE A 1009 -5.41 5.90 -54.28
N VAL A 1010 -6.28 6.88 -54.05
CA VAL A 1010 -6.36 8.11 -54.85
C VAL A 1010 -6.26 9.32 -53.93
N ILE A 1011 -5.45 10.31 -54.30
CA ILE A 1011 -5.45 11.62 -53.66
C ILE A 1011 -6.32 12.55 -54.50
N ALA A 1012 -7.42 13.02 -53.92
CA ALA A 1012 -8.35 13.94 -54.56
C ALA A 1012 -7.76 15.35 -54.69
N ALA A 1013 -8.09 16.05 -55.77
CA ALA A 1013 -7.84 17.48 -55.86
C ALA A 1013 -8.82 18.23 -54.95
N VAL A 1014 -8.31 19.07 -54.05
CA VAL A 1014 -9.13 19.96 -53.22
C VAL A 1014 -9.54 21.16 -54.08
N ASP A 1015 -10.84 21.33 -54.29
CA ASP A 1015 -11.39 22.36 -55.17
C ASP A 1015 -11.35 23.73 -54.48
N GLN A 1016 -10.27 24.49 -54.69
CA GLN A 1016 -10.08 25.84 -54.15
C GLN A 1016 -10.26 26.91 -55.24
N THR A 1017 -11.32 27.71 -55.06
CA THR A 1017 -11.57 28.92 -55.87
C THR A 1017 -10.42 29.93 -55.72
N PRO A 1018 -9.84 30.46 -56.81
CA PRO A 1018 -8.67 31.33 -56.73
C PRO A 1018 -9.03 32.79 -56.39
N SER A 1019 -8.20 33.42 -55.53
CA SER A 1019 -8.13 34.88 -55.40
C SER A 1019 -6.69 35.36 -55.57
N GLU A 1020 -6.54 36.42 -56.36
CA GLU A 1020 -5.31 36.93 -57.01
C GLU A 1020 -4.10 37.19 -56.10
N GLY A 1021 -2.88 37.04 -56.66
CA GLY A 1021 -1.62 37.34 -55.97
C GLY A 1021 -0.34 37.06 -56.78
N LEU A 1022 -0.34 37.29 -58.10
CA LEU A 1022 0.76 36.85 -58.98
C LEU A 1022 1.78 37.94 -59.35
N ARG A 1023 3.05 37.67 -59.01
CA ARG A 1023 4.30 37.96 -59.77
C ARG A 1023 4.76 39.42 -59.97
N ASP A 1024 5.89 39.71 -59.33
CA ASP A 1024 7.17 39.97 -60.04
C ASP A 1024 8.07 38.73 -59.78
N GLN A 1025 8.90 38.14 -60.66
CA GLN A 1025 9.91 38.66 -61.61
C GLN A 1025 11.08 39.33 -60.86
N VAL A 1026 12.38 39.07 -61.12
CA VAL A 1026 13.08 38.71 -62.36
C VAL A 1026 14.23 37.69 -62.08
N LEU A 1027 14.56 36.90 -63.11
CA LEU A 1027 15.86 36.30 -63.53
C LEU A 1027 17.16 36.85 -62.84
N LEU A 1028 18.31 36.14 -62.78
CA LEU A 1028 18.84 35.03 -63.59
C LEU A 1028 19.93 34.24 -62.81
N THR A 1029 20.32 33.07 -63.31
CA THR A 1029 21.39 32.19 -62.77
C THR A 1029 22.82 32.72 -62.96
N SER A 1030 23.76 32.38 -62.06
CA SER A 1030 24.96 31.59 -62.46
C SER A 1030 25.88 31.15 -61.28
N LEU A 1031 26.39 29.92 -61.40
CA LEU A 1031 27.63 29.37 -60.80
C LEU A 1031 27.70 29.26 -59.25
N ALA A 1032 28.76 28.59 -58.76
CA ALA A 1032 28.78 27.89 -57.45
C ALA A 1032 30.18 27.89 -56.78
N VAL A 1033 30.29 27.18 -55.62
CA VAL A 1033 31.52 26.90 -54.80
C VAL A 1033 31.94 28.07 -53.88
N PRO A 1034 32.46 27.87 -52.63
CA PRO A 1034 32.71 26.65 -51.83
C PRO A 1034 31.92 26.57 -50.50
N VAL A 1035 32.41 25.75 -49.55
CA VAL A 1035 31.81 25.32 -48.26
C VAL A 1035 32.57 25.90 -47.05
N GLN A 1036 31.91 25.93 -45.86
CA GLN A 1036 32.38 26.21 -44.47
C GLN A 1036 32.38 27.66 -43.93
N LYS A 1037 31.64 27.84 -42.81
CA LYS A 1037 31.92 28.68 -41.61
C LYS A 1037 32.05 30.23 -41.77
N GLU A 1038 31.52 31.12 -40.91
CA GLU A 1038 30.97 31.09 -39.52
C GLU A 1038 29.84 32.15 -39.33
N SER A 1039 29.29 32.22 -38.09
CA SER A 1039 28.59 33.38 -37.48
C SER A 1039 27.15 33.73 -37.91
N SER A 1040 26.38 34.52 -37.13
CA SER A 1040 25.91 34.29 -35.74
C SER A 1040 24.89 35.38 -35.34
N SER A 1041 23.73 35.01 -34.80
CA SER A 1041 22.79 35.89 -34.06
C SER A 1041 21.86 35.00 -33.21
N GLU A 1042 21.49 35.31 -31.96
CA GLU A 1042 21.91 36.40 -31.08
C GLU A 1042 21.95 35.90 -29.61
N MET A 1043 22.62 36.62 -28.70
CA MET A 1043 22.85 36.16 -27.32
C MET A 1043 22.07 36.95 -26.28
N ILE A 1044 21.55 36.25 -25.27
CA ILE A 1044 21.49 36.78 -23.90
C ILE A 1044 22.62 36.10 -23.10
N ARG A 1045 23.43 36.91 -22.41
CA ARG A 1045 24.64 36.47 -21.69
C ARG A 1045 24.69 37.09 -20.29
N MET A 1046 25.35 36.39 -19.35
CA MET A 1046 25.82 37.00 -18.12
C MET A 1046 26.85 38.11 -18.41
N THR A 1047 26.94 39.11 -17.54
CA THR A 1047 28.04 40.08 -17.53
C THR A 1047 28.62 40.24 -16.12
N PRO A 1048 29.90 39.90 -15.87
CA PRO A 1048 30.60 40.23 -14.63
C PRO A 1048 31.21 41.64 -14.69
N VAL A 1049 31.49 42.23 -13.52
CA VAL A 1049 32.09 43.57 -13.43
C VAL A 1049 33.62 43.50 -13.47
N ARG A 1050 34.25 43.96 -14.57
CA ARG A 1050 35.48 44.84 -14.59
C ARG A 1050 36.16 44.95 -15.96
N ARG A 1051 36.26 46.19 -16.49
CA ARG A 1051 37.47 46.92 -16.98
C ARG A 1051 37.07 47.99 -18.02
N PRO A 1052 37.64 49.20 -17.90
CA PRO A 1052 38.65 49.70 -18.86
C PRO A 1052 39.96 50.14 -18.13
N VAL A 1053 41.11 50.48 -18.74
CA VAL A 1053 41.66 50.27 -20.11
C VAL A 1053 43.19 50.51 -20.09
N LYS A 1054 43.88 50.15 -21.18
CA LYS A 1054 45.23 50.58 -21.65
C LYS A 1054 46.50 49.85 -21.17
N THR A 1055 47.47 49.91 -22.09
CA THR A 1055 48.76 49.24 -22.24
C THR A 1055 49.94 50.20 -22.06
N GLU A 1056 51.12 49.66 -21.70
CA GLU A 1056 52.48 49.92 -22.26
C GLU A 1056 53.45 48.93 -21.53
N THR A 1057 54.17 48.01 -22.20
CA THR A 1057 55.52 48.09 -22.86
C THR A 1057 56.70 48.36 -21.89
N VAL A 1058 57.91 47.77 -21.97
CA VAL A 1058 58.54 46.80 -22.91
C VAL A 1058 59.84 46.19 -22.30
N ASP A 1059 60.54 45.29 -23.03
CA ASP A 1059 61.95 44.84 -22.86
C ASP A 1059 62.31 43.81 -21.75
N ALA A 1060 63.30 42.90 -21.90
CA ALA A 1060 64.22 42.58 -23.02
C ALA A 1060 64.56 41.05 -23.07
N ALA A 1061 65.48 40.61 -23.94
CA ALA A 1061 65.56 39.24 -24.48
C ALA A 1061 66.91 38.48 -24.31
N VAL A 1062 66.84 37.12 -24.21
CA VAL A 1062 67.54 36.07 -25.03
C VAL A 1062 69.10 35.92 -24.96
N PRO A 1063 69.74 34.73 -25.20
CA PRO A 1063 69.28 33.34 -25.50
C PRO A 1063 69.51 32.38 -24.29
N ALA A 1064 69.93 31.09 -24.27
CA ALA A 1064 70.36 29.97 -25.18
C ALA A 1064 70.39 28.63 -24.36
N ASP A 1065 70.65 27.39 -24.84
CA ASP A 1065 70.36 26.64 -26.10
C ASP A 1065 70.87 25.15 -25.96
N VAL A 1066 70.66 24.27 -26.97
CA VAL A 1066 71.29 22.95 -27.27
C VAL A 1066 70.85 21.66 -26.50
N GLN A 1067 69.80 21.02 -27.03
CA GLN A 1067 69.68 19.61 -27.51
C GLN A 1067 70.13 18.35 -26.70
N THR A 1068 69.15 17.48 -26.36
CA THR A 1068 68.93 16.03 -26.71
C THR A 1068 70.07 14.97 -26.62
N PRO A 1069 69.86 13.63 -26.79
CA PRO A 1069 68.63 12.82 -27.04
C PRO A 1069 68.42 11.68 -25.99
N ALA A 1070 67.90 10.51 -26.39
CA ALA A 1070 67.39 9.44 -25.51
C ALA A 1070 67.89 8.02 -25.89
N ALA A 1071 67.50 7.03 -25.06
CA ALA A 1071 67.23 5.61 -25.36
C ALA A 1071 68.05 4.52 -24.63
N GLU A 1072 67.37 3.36 -24.48
CA GLU A 1072 67.82 2.00 -24.12
C GLU A 1072 68.34 1.70 -22.69
N ALA A 1073 68.09 0.45 -22.28
CA ALA A 1073 68.43 -0.17 -21.00
C ALA A 1073 69.21 -1.47 -21.24
N PRO A 1074 69.82 -2.05 -20.19
CA PRO A 1074 69.55 -3.48 -19.98
C PRO A 1074 69.35 -3.86 -18.50
N SER A 1075 68.90 -5.10 -18.30
CA SER A 1075 68.62 -5.72 -17.01
C SER A 1075 69.83 -6.38 -16.35
N ALA A 1076 69.81 -6.44 -15.01
CA ALA A 1076 70.48 -7.46 -14.20
C ALA A 1076 69.72 -7.63 -12.87
N GLN A 1077 69.94 -8.76 -12.19
CA GLN A 1077 69.23 -9.21 -10.97
C GLN A 1077 70.25 -9.82 -9.99
N THR A 1078 69.85 -10.07 -8.74
CA THR A 1078 70.61 -10.74 -7.64
C THR A 1078 71.70 -9.88 -6.97
N ASP A 1079 71.94 -9.96 -5.65
CA ASP A 1079 71.13 -10.58 -4.59
C ASP A 1079 71.40 -10.02 -3.17
N ALA A 1080 70.45 -10.27 -2.28
CA ALA A 1080 70.52 -10.45 -0.81
C ALA A 1080 71.41 -9.58 0.13
N ALA A 1081 70.75 -9.17 1.23
CA ALA A 1081 71.27 -8.88 2.58
C ALA A 1081 71.84 -7.48 2.93
N ASP A 1082 71.56 -7.10 4.18
CA ASP A 1082 72.21 -6.12 5.07
C ASP A 1082 72.42 -4.66 4.61
N VAL A 1083 71.36 -3.83 4.71
CA VAL A 1083 71.39 -2.52 5.43
C VAL A 1083 70.01 -2.21 6.02
N GLU A 1084 69.78 -2.49 7.31
CA GLU A 1084 68.56 -2.10 8.05
C GLU A 1084 68.78 -0.90 8.99
N GLU A 1085 69.94 -0.23 8.90
CA GLU A 1085 70.44 0.73 9.90
C GLU A 1085 70.74 2.13 9.32
N ALA A 1086 69.77 2.76 8.64
CA ALA A 1086 70.00 4.05 7.95
C ALA A 1086 68.85 5.08 7.94
N ILE A 1087 67.64 4.76 8.46
CA ILE A 1087 66.45 5.60 8.25
C ILE A 1087 65.81 6.16 9.56
N GLU A 1088 66.19 5.69 10.74
CA GLU A 1088 65.63 6.17 12.03
C GLU A 1088 66.40 7.33 12.70
N ALA A 1089 67.52 7.79 12.12
CA ALA A 1089 68.50 8.66 12.79
C ALA A 1089 68.26 10.20 12.69
N VAL A 1090 67.01 10.67 12.51
CA VAL A 1090 66.71 12.12 12.30
C VAL A 1090 65.62 12.70 13.22
N MET A 1091 64.84 11.86 13.92
CA MET A 1091 63.68 12.32 14.71
C MET A 1091 63.70 11.88 16.19
N THR A 1092 64.86 11.45 16.71
CA THR A 1092 64.96 10.77 18.02
C THR A 1092 66.13 11.29 18.87
N GLU A 1093 66.08 12.57 19.23
CA GLU A 1093 66.92 13.15 20.30
C GLU A 1093 66.01 14.04 21.19
N PHE A 1094 66.37 14.21 22.47
CA PHE A 1094 65.55 14.75 23.57
C PHE A 1094 64.45 13.81 24.14
N ALA A 1095 64.87 12.74 24.81
CA ALA A 1095 64.09 12.09 25.87
C ALA A 1095 65.02 11.55 26.97
N ASP A 1096 64.56 11.63 28.23
CA ASP A 1096 65.21 11.15 29.48
C ASP A 1096 66.53 11.89 29.91
N PRO A 1097 66.96 11.86 31.19
CA PRO A 1097 66.43 11.04 32.29
C PRO A 1097 66.03 11.71 33.62
N ALA A 1098 65.17 10.96 34.32
CA ALA A 1098 65.04 10.82 35.78
C ALA A 1098 64.61 12.03 36.65
N PHE A 1099 63.39 11.93 37.23
CA PHE A 1099 63.25 11.79 38.69
C PHE A 1099 61.87 11.20 39.09
N ARG A 1100 61.86 10.19 39.96
CA ARG A 1100 60.68 9.73 40.73
C ARG A 1100 61.14 9.30 42.12
N PHE A 1101 60.22 9.36 43.09
CA PHE A 1101 60.34 8.76 44.42
C PHE A 1101 59.20 7.74 44.58
N GLU A 1102 59.48 6.59 45.20
CA GLU A 1102 58.49 5.55 45.50
C GLU A 1102 58.15 5.50 46.99
N ILE A 1103 56.87 5.23 47.31
CA ILE A 1103 56.35 4.36 48.39
C ILE A 1103 55.00 3.84 47.80
N SER A 1104 54.78 2.55 47.54
CA SER A 1104 54.27 1.47 48.44
C SER A 1104 52.98 1.89 49.20
N SER A 1105 51.95 1.05 49.42
CA SER A 1105 51.84 -0.43 49.38
C SER A 1105 50.48 -0.89 48.83
N ASP A 1106 50.41 -2.14 48.35
CA ASP A 1106 49.58 -3.28 48.83
C ASP A 1106 48.34 -3.00 49.71
N GLU A 1107 47.28 -3.82 49.76
CA GLU A 1107 47.20 -5.27 49.55
C GLU A 1107 45.79 -5.75 49.11
N GLU A 1108 45.57 -7.07 49.08
CA GLU A 1108 44.41 -7.84 48.59
C GLU A 1108 43.17 -7.81 49.57
N GLN A 1109 42.06 -8.57 49.46
CA GLN A 1109 41.67 -9.74 48.64
C GLN A 1109 40.13 -9.93 48.60
N ASP A 1110 39.66 -10.82 47.73
CA ASP A 1110 38.39 -11.59 47.77
C ASP A 1110 37.00 -10.88 47.72
N SER A 1111 35.90 -11.59 47.40
CA SER A 1111 35.52 -12.25 46.13
C SER A 1111 34.05 -12.74 46.20
N THR A 1112 33.57 -13.38 45.12
CA THR A 1112 32.29 -14.11 44.95
C THR A 1112 30.99 -13.31 44.75
N SER A 1113 30.45 -13.43 43.53
CA SER A 1113 29.02 -13.27 43.21
C SER A 1113 28.25 -14.56 43.59
N PRO A 1114 26.90 -14.53 43.65
CA PRO A 1114 26.14 -14.77 42.42
C PRO A 1114 24.94 -13.82 42.21
N ALA A 1115 24.40 -13.85 41.00
CA ALA A 1115 23.29 -12.98 40.56
C ALA A 1115 21.91 -13.47 41.05
N VAL A 1116 20.91 -12.58 41.03
CA VAL A 1116 19.76 -12.64 40.08
C VAL A 1116 18.75 -11.50 40.31
N LEU A 1117 18.33 -10.86 39.20
CA LEU A 1117 17.13 -10.04 38.95
C LEU A 1117 16.59 -9.05 40.01
N ALA A 1118 16.56 -7.77 39.62
CA ALA A 1118 15.53 -6.80 40.01
C ALA A 1118 15.04 -6.06 38.75
N PHE A 1119 13.73 -5.77 38.65
CA PHE A 1119 13.12 -5.12 37.47
C PHE A 1119 11.98 -4.17 37.88
N ALA A 1120 12.32 -2.90 38.14
CA ALA A 1120 11.41 -1.75 38.29
C ALA A 1120 12.27 -0.47 38.39
N ALA A 1121 11.88 0.72 37.90
CA ALA A 1121 10.86 1.09 36.91
C ALA A 1121 11.11 2.56 36.46
N LEU A 1122 10.37 3.01 35.44
CA LEU A 1122 10.14 4.41 35.02
C LEU A 1122 11.33 5.21 34.41
N PRO A 1123 11.16 5.80 33.20
CA PRO A 1123 12.07 6.77 32.61
C PRO A 1123 11.67 8.22 32.94
N LEU A 1124 12.61 9.16 32.77
CA LEU A 1124 12.30 10.60 32.70
C LEU A 1124 13.07 11.23 31.53
N ALA A 1125 12.35 11.69 30.51
CA ALA A 1125 12.93 12.30 29.30
C ALA A 1125 13.09 13.82 29.47
N LEU A 1126 14.18 14.38 28.94
CA LEU A 1126 14.44 15.82 28.99
C LEU A 1126 14.16 16.51 27.65
N VAL A 1127 13.53 17.69 27.77
CA VAL A 1127 13.23 18.69 26.74
C VAL A 1127 14.29 18.83 25.65
N ALA A 1128 13.83 18.88 24.39
CA ALA A 1128 14.50 19.59 23.30
C ALA A 1128 13.54 20.64 22.71
N ARG A 1129 13.98 21.90 22.64
CA ARG A 1129 13.38 22.97 21.81
C ARG A 1129 14.19 23.09 20.53
N ASP A 1130 13.56 23.50 19.43
CA ASP A 1130 14.22 24.40 18.47
C ASP A 1130 13.21 25.46 18.00
N GLU A 1131 13.65 26.72 17.97
CA GLU A 1131 12.90 27.86 17.44
C GLU A 1131 13.75 28.49 16.33
N LYS A 1132 13.24 28.52 15.10
CA LYS A 1132 13.79 29.37 14.04
C LYS A 1132 12.71 30.08 13.25
N ARG A 1133 12.26 31.23 13.76
CA ARG A 1133 11.87 32.33 12.88
C ARG A 1133 13.13 32.93 12.24
N LYS A 1134 13.06 33.25 10.96
CA LYS A 1134 13.98 34.16 10.29
C LYS A 1134 13.24 35.39 9.77
N ARG A 1135 13.95 36.51 9.79
CA ARG A 1135 13.88 37.52 8.72
C ARG A 1135 14.95 37.16 7.68
#